data_AF-A0AAN6EUZ6-F1
#
_entry.id   AF-A0AAN6EUZ6-F1
#
_cell.length_a   1.000
_cell.length_b   1.000
_cell.length_c   1.000
_cell.angle_alpha   90.00
_cell.angle_beta   90.00
_cell.angle_gamma   90.00
#
_symmetry.space_group_name_H-M   'P 1'
#
loop_
_entity.id
_entity.type
_entity.pdbx_description
1 polymer ?
#
loop_
_entity_poly.entity_id
_entity_poly.type
_entity_poly.pdbx_seq_one_letter_code
_entity_poly.pdbx_strand_id
1 'polypeptide(L)'
;MSSFVPDPQRTAQVLQQQQQKQMEEESWKKAATVSQHHLRTVYKEWKMALDLSKKGSIVLNGKGLRIGAVVAVAKFGCKPFVDLSEICVQVALSTATLQERMNQGEKIYGVNTGFGGSADTRTMDHEALQRALTQHQQSAVLARNDLGLGDEETETSSAMPTSWVRGAMVVRVNSLVRGHSGVGYKPIETLAEMVRRDMIPIVPLRGSISASGDLMPLSYIAGALQGNPDIFVRAGKGKERKTLSAPDALAEIHRLKVEEQTAKREKELEEIKAKEVEESKLSNKARKRLKRERKFQESLGNANDQPQVLDAATALKDLEKNPFGPVVLQGKDGLALVNGTAPSATVASLALYETNLLVFLAQVITCVTSEALCANVEWVHPFIAEIRPHHGQMEVARNLRMLLRNSKLVSSLSGPAPIARGKEGLAQDRYAIRSSPQWLGPHVDDLFQSTLRMGIELNSTTDNPVVSSVSQKVYNGANFQATEVAVAMEKARLAMQMIGKMLFAQTSELINPNLSNGLPPNLAADNPSLSFCLKGADINMAAYQSELGFLANPVTSHVQSAELHNQSINSLALVAARYAMKSVDTLSLMTATAIYIGLQAVDMRVMHMTFLEYFPGEVKKYILQGYGDKISAEDFELIFKAIKPEIHRSWIANSSRDLEDRCRMVSRSVTTTVFTLLGDRAAKDTLEWQRTIFQGTDTLRRCIAQRMPVAFVQWRQTFAEDTARKTVPMLSDSTKALYQFVRDELGVPFHLGLVDDPLSEPTSNTTTDVEERYLAAARESDKAKAPGATARPKKTIGSWISIIYEAIRNGKLPGHLLDTFKLDIMPDDFQHGPDAACKNGHGPAQG
;
A
#
# COMPACT_ATOMS: atom_id res chain seq x y z
N MET A 1 -75.72 1.30 7.04
CA MET A 1 -74.74 2.33 7.42
C MET A 1 -73.77 2.48 6.28
N SER A 2 -73.73 3.67 5.67
CA SER A 2 -73.08 3.93 4.39
C SER A 2 -71.56 3.80 4.45
N SER A 3 -71.04 3.22 3.39
CA SER A 3 -69.65 3.00 3.00
C SER A 3 -68.73 4.21 3.16
N PHE A 4 -67.65 4.04 3.94
CA PHE A 4 -66.43 4.82 3.79
C PHE A 4 -65.69 4.34 2.53
N VAL A 5 -65.86 5.04 1.42
CA VAL A 5 -65.00 4.88 0.24
C VAL A 5 -63.82 5.84 0.43
N PRO A 6 -62.57 5.36 0.49
CA PRO A 6 -61.40 6.22 0.57
C PRO A 6 -61.30 7.08 -0.69
N ASP A 7 -61.00 8.37 -0.53
CA ASP A 7 -60.76 9.30 -1.64
C ASP A 7 -59.67 8.74 -2.58
N PRO A 8 -60.01 8.44 -3.86
CA PRO A 8 -59.07 7.86 -4.81
C PRO A 8 -57.85 8.75 -5.09
N GLN A 9 -58.00 10.09 -5.03
CA GLN A 9 -56.91 11.01 -5.30
C GLN A 9 -55.90 11.06 -4.15
N ARG A 10 -56.40 11.01 -2.91
CA ARG A 10 -55.56 10.96 -1.71
C ARG A 10 -54.86 9.61 -1.55
N THR A 11 -55.53 8.53 -1.95
CA THR A 11 -54.97 7.17 -1.95
C THR A 11 -53.89 7.01 -3.03
N ALA A 12 -54.09 7.59 -4.22
CA ALA A 12 -53.10 7.62 -5.28
C ALA A 12 -51.86 8.46 -4.92
N GLN A 13 -52.01 9.63 -4.28
CA GLN A 13 -50.88 10.45 -3.83
C GLN A 13 -50.05 9.77 -2.74
N VAL A 14 -50.69 9.07 -1.80
CA VAL A 14 -49.98 8.32 -0.74
C VAL A 14 -49.24 7.11 -1.32
N LEU A 15 -49.85 6.39 -2.27
CA LEU A 15 -49.20 5.27 -2.99
C LEU A 15 -48.03 5.76 -3.86
N GLN A 16 -48.15 6.92 -4.51
CA GLN A 16 -47.09 7.50 -5.33
C GLN A 16 -45.93 8.03 -4.47
N GLN A 17 -46.21 8.64 -3.32
CA GLN A 17 -45.16 9.01 -2.34
C GLN A 17 -44.51 7.79 -1.69
N GLN A 18 -45.26 6.72 -1.40
CA GLN A 18 -44.70 5.47 -0.87
C GLN A 18 -43.86 4.73 -1.92
N GLN A 19 -44.28 4.69 -3.19
CA GLN A 19 -43.48 4.16 -4.30
C GLN A 19 -42.23 4.98 -4.56
N GLN A 20 -42.29 6.31 -4.44
CA GLN A 20 -41.11 7.17 -4.62
C GLN A 20 -40.14 7.05 -3.45
N LYS A 21 -40.62 6.93 -2.19
CA LYS A 21 -39.80 6.60 -1.03
C LYS A 21 -39.23 5.18 -1.09
N GLN A 22 -39.97 4.20 -1.62
CA GLN A 22 -39.48 2.84 -1.85
C GLN A 22 -38.44 2.79 -2.98
N MET A 23 -38.62 3.55 -4.07
CA MET A 23 -37.62 3.66 -5.13
C MET A 23 -36.38 4.45 -4.68
N GLU A 24 -36.52 5.47 -3.85
CA GLU A 24 -35.39 6.16 -3.22
C GLU A 24 -34.69 5.26 -2.21
N GLU A 25 -35.41 4.57 -1.31
CA GLU A 25 -34.83 3.58 -0.40
C GLU A 25 -34.22 2.38 -1.12
N GLU A 26 -34.80 1.90 -2.24
CA GLU A 26 -34.21 0.86 -3.09
C GLU A 26 -33.04 1.39 -3.91
N SER A 27 -33.00 2.67 -4.27
CA SER A 27 -31.85 3.33 -4.91
C SER A 27 -30.69 3.51 -3.92
N TRP A 28 -30.98 3.89 -2.66
CA TRP A 28 -30.00 3.92 -1.57
C TRP A 28 -29.60 2.51 -1.11
N LYS A 29 -30.52 1.53 -1.11
CA LYS A 29 -30.21 0.11 -0.83
C LYS A 29 -29.45 -0.55 -1.97
N LYS A 30 -29.72 -0.25 -3.24
CA LYS A 30 -28.92 -0.67 -4.42
C LYS A 30 -27.57 0.00 -4.44
N ALA A 31 -27.47 1.29 -4.10
CA ALA A 31 -26.18 1.97 -3.90
C ALA A 31 -25.39 1.39 -2.71
N ALA A 32 -26.07 0.84 -1.70
CA ALA A 32 -25.47 0.13 -0.58
C ALA A 32 -25.20 -1.37 -0.84
N THR A 33 -25.81 -2.00 -1.86
CA THR A 33 -25.62 -3.42 -2.22
C THR A 33 -24.77 -3.66 -3.46
N VAL A 34 -24.35 -2.61 -4.18
CA VAL A 34 -23.25 -2.71 -5.17
C VAL A 34 -21.91 -2.85 -4.43
N SER A 35 -21.68 -4.04 -3.86
CA SER A 35 -20.41 -4.72 -3.56
C SER A 35 -19.19 -3.77 -3.40
N GLN A 36 -19.21 -2.99 -2.32
CA GLN A 36 -18.10 -2.11 -1.93
C GLN A 36 -17.00 -2.90 -1.21
N HIS A 37 -16.22 -3.65 -1.98
CA HIS A 37 -15.07 -4.37 -1.44
C HIS A 37 -13.88 -3.42 -1.21
N HIS A 38 -13.28 -3.53 -0.03
CA HIS A 38 -12.05 -2.83 0.33
C HIS A 38 -10.93 -3.10 -0.69
N LEU A 39 -10.65 -4.35 -1.02
CA LEU A 39 -9.56 -4.75 -1.93
C LEU A 39 -9.74 -4.16 -3.34
N ARG A 40 -10.99 -4.01 -3.80
CA ARG A 40 -11.29 -3.33 -5.07
C ARG A 40 -10.94 -1.84 -5.00
N THR A 41 -11.21 -1.21 -3.87
CA THR A 41 -10.84 0.19 -3.64
C THR A 41 -9.32 0.35 -3.60
N VAL A 42 -8.61 -0.54 -2.90
CA VAL A 42 -7.14 -0.58 -2.90
C VAL A 42 -6.59 -0.67 -4.33
N TYR A 43 -7.09 -1.61 -5.13
CA TYR A 43 -6.67 -1.76 -6.53
C TYR A 43 -6.93 -0.48 -7.34
N LYS A 44 -8.12 0.13 -7.23
CA LYS A 44 -8.46 1.36 -7.95
C LYS A 44 -7.55 2.53 -7.60
N GLU A 45 -7.28 2.76 -6.31
CA GLU A 45 -6.39 3.84 -5.87
C GLU A 45 -4.94 3.59 -6.32
N TRP A 46 -4.45 2.36 -6.18
CA TRP A 46 -3.12 1.97 -6.64
C TRP A 46 -2.96 2.15 -8.16
N LYS A 47 -3.90 1.62 -8.93
CA LYS A 47 -3.92 1.69 -10.39
C LYS A 47 -4.00 3.15 -10.87
N MET A 48 -4.83 3.97 -10.23
CA MET A 48 -4.91 5.40 -10.52
C MET A 48 -3.56 6.10 -10.29
N ALA A 49 -2.89 5.85 -9.16
CA ALA A 49 -1.58 6.44 -8.89
C ALA A 49 -0.55 6.06 -9.97
N LEU A 50 -0.54 4.78 -10.37
CA LEU A 50 0.33 4.27 -11.43
C LEU A 50 0.02 4.91 -12.78
N ASP A 51 -1.23 4.90 -13.21
CA ASP A 51 -1.62 5.40 -14.53
C ASP A 51 -1.39 6.92 -14.65
N LEU A 52 -1.67 7.68 -13.60
CA LEU A 52 -1.39 9.11 -13.55
C LEU A 52 0.12 9.41 -13.48
N SER A 53 0.91 8.59 -12.78
CA SER A 53 2.37 8.73 -12.79
C SER A 53 2.95 8.54 -14.19
N LYS A 54 2.38 7.61 -14.99
CA LYS A 54 2.76 7.39 -16.39
C LYS A 54 2.28 8.52 -17.31
N LYS A 55 1.04 8.98 -17.12
CA LYS A 55 0.47 10.11 -17.88
C LYS A 55 1.25 11.41 -17.61
N GLY A 56 1.78 11.58 -16.41
CA GLY A 56 2.57 12.73 -15.99
C GLY A 56 1.75 13.99 -15.70
N SER A 57 0.43 13.95 -15.83
CA SER A 57 -0.46 15.08 -15.50
C SER A 57 -1.81 14.67 -14.88
N ILE A 58 -2.38 15.57 -14.07
CA ILE A 58 -3.75 15.50 -13.55
C ILE A 58 -4.50 16.80 -13.86
N VAL A 59 -5.83 16.71 -13.94
CA VAL A 59 -6.71 17.88 -14.08
C VAL A 59 -7.53 18.02 -12.80
N LEU A 60 -7.55 19.22 -12.24
CA LEU A 60 -8.26 19.59 -11.02
C LEU A 60 -9.48 20.40 -11.39
N ASN A 61 -10.64 19.99 -10.88
CA ASN A 61 -11.90 20.68 -11.08
C ASN A 61 -12.68 20.92 -9.78
N GLY A 62 -12.05 20.67 -8.63
CA GLY A 62 -12.66 20.80 -7.31
C GLY A 62 -13.55 19.64 -6.91
N LYS A 63 -13.65 18.60 -7.74
CA LYS A 63 -14.43 17.39 -7.52
C LYS A 63 -13.62 16.17 -7.96
N GLY A 64 -13.92 14.99 -7.40
CA GLY A 64 -13.33 13.72 -7.83
C GLY A 64 -11.82 13.54 -7.61
N LEU A 65 -11.13 14.41 -6.85
CA LEU A 65 -9.75 14.17 -6.44
C LEU A 65 -9.72 12.96 -5.48
N ARG A 66 -8.93 11.95 -5.81
CA ARG A 66 -8.80 10.71 -5.02
C ARG A 66 -7.40 10.56 -4.43
N ILE A 67 -7.26 9.67 -3.45
CA ILE A 67 -5.98 9.38 -2.79
C ILE A 67 -4.89 9.04 -3.81
N GLY A 68 -5.18 8.17 -4.78
CA GLY A 68 -4.23 7.77 -5.83
C GLY A 68 -3.70 8.96 -6.64
N ALA A 69 -4.55 9.95 -6.95
CA ALA A 69 -4.13 11.17 -7.63
C ALA A 69 -3.24 12.07 -6.75
N VAL A 70 -3.56 12.19 -5.45
CA VAL A 70 -2.69 12.89 -4.49
C VAL A 70 -1.31 12.22 -4.41
N VAL A 71 -1.27 10.88 -4.35
CA VAL A 71 -0.02 10.10 -4.36
C VAL A 71 0.76 10.32 -5.66
N ALA A 72 0.09 10.31 -6.82
CA ALA A 72 0.70 10.56 -8.13
C ALA A 72 1.45 11.90 -8.15
N VAL A 73 0.85 12.96 -7.62
CA VAL A 73 1.53 14.27 -7.53
C VAL A 73 2.62 14.21 -6.45
N ALA A 74 2.24 13.89 -5.21
CA ALA A 74 3.11 13.98 -4.03
C ALA A 74 4.40 13.16 -4.16
N LYS A 75 4.30 11.89 -4.60
CA LYS A 75 5.44 10.96 -4.69
C LYS A 75 6.08 10.93 -6.07
N PHE A 76 5.28 10.95 -7.14
CA PHE A 76 5.78 10.74 -8.50
C PHE A 76 5.95 12.05 -9.30
N GLY A 77 5.56 13.20 -8.73
CA GLY A 77 5.75 14.51 -9.36
C GLY A 77 4.87 14.73 -10.58
N CYS A 78 3.69 14.10 -10.61
CA CYS A 78 2.67 14.34 -11.62
C CYS A 78 2.22 15.81 -11.61
N LYS A 79 2.05 16.42 -12.79
CA LYS A 79 1.83 17.86 -12.95
C LYS A 79 0.33 18.23 -12.87
N PRO A 80 -0.09 19.12 -11.96
CA PRO A 80 -1.48 19.54 -11.86
C PRO A 80 -1.84 20.64 -12.87
N PHE A 81 -3.01 20.53 -13.49
CA PHE A 81 -3.63 21.57 -14.30
C PHE A 81 -5.02 21.87 -13.75
N VAL A 82 -5.45 23.13 -13.81
CA VAL A 82 -6.81 23.52 -13.44
C VAL A 82 -7.69 23.51 -14.69
N ASP A 83 -8.87 22.91 -14.60
CA ASP A 83 -9.88 23.02 -15.65
C ASP A 83 -10.42 24.46 -15.67
N LEU A 84 -10.22 25.18 -16.78
CA LEU A 84 -10.56 26.60 -16.89
C LEU A 84 -11.98 26.86 -17.42
N SER A 85 -12.75 25.81 -17.72
CA SER A 85 -14.06 25.93 -18.38
C SER A 85 -15.08 26.74 -17.55
N GLU A 86 -15.68 26.12 -16.54
CA GLU A 86 -16.70 26.75 -15.68
C GLU A 86 -16.11 27.31 -14.38
N ILE A 87 -14.92 26.86 -13.99
CA ILE A 87 -14.30 27.16 -12.70
C ILE A 87 -13.85 28.60 -12.60
N CYS A 88 -13.23 29.15 -13.65
CA CYS A 88 -12.80 30.55 -13.64
C CYS A 88 -13.99 31.48 -13.42
N VAL A 89 -15.16 31.14 -14.00
CA VAL A 89 -16.41 31.87 -13.79
C VAL A 89 -16.87 31.76 -12.33
N GLN A 90 -16.89 30.56 -11.75
CA GLN A 90 -17.31 30.38 -10.35
C GLN A 90 -16.39 31.10 -9.35
N VAL A 91 -15.08 31.04 -9.57
CA VAL A 91 -14.10 31.75 -8.75
C VAL A 91 -14.32 33.27 -8.85
N ALA A 92 -14.45 33.81 -10.07
CA ALA A 92 -14.71 35.23 -10.30
C ALA A 92 -16.04 35.71 -9.69
N LEU A 93 -17.10 34.90 -9.82
CA LEU A 93 -18.39 35.19 -9.19
C LEU A 93 -18.28 35.23 -7.67
N SER A 94 -17.49 34.34 -7.07
CA SER A 94 -17.28 34.33 -5.62
C SER A 94 -16.55 35.58 -5.12
N THR A 95 -15.55 36.06 -5.85
CA THR A 95 -14.84 37.31 -5.53
C THR A 95 -15.74 38.53 -5.72
N ALA A 96 -16.55 38.55 -6.79
CA ALA A 96 -17.50 39.62 -7.05
C ALA A 96 -18.57 39.70 -5.96
N THR A 97 -19.15 38.56 -5.55
CA THR A 97 -20.12 38.50 -4.45
C THR A 97 -19.50 38.99 -3.14
N LEU A 98 -18.26 38.59 -2.83
CA LEU A 98 -17.56 39.05 -1.63
C LEU A 98 -17.40 40.58 -1.64
N GLN A 99 -16.92 41.13 -2.76
CA GLN A 99 -16.70 42.57 -2.91
C GLN A 99 -18.01 43.35 -2.81
N GLU A 100 -19.09 42.86 -3.42
CA GLU A 100 -20.41 43.49 -3.35
C GLU A 100 -20.93 43.56 -1.91
N ARG A 101 -20.77 42.48 -1.14
CA ARG A 101 -21.18 42.45 0.28
C ARG A 101 -20.37 43.41 1.13
N MET A 102 -19.07 43.53 0.86
CA MET A 102 -18.23 44.54 1.50
C MET A 102 -18.69 45.96 1.16
N ASN A 103 -19.01 46.23 -0.11
CA ASN A 103 -19.49 47.55 -0.55
C ASN A 103 -20.82 47.93 0.09
N GLN A 104 -21.67 46.94 0.41
CA GLN A 104 -22.90 47.13 1.17
C GLN A 104 -22.68 47.36 2.68
N GLY A 105 -21.42 47.42 3.14
CA GLY A 105 -21.06 47.69 4.52
C GLY A 105 -21.10 46.46 5.43
N GLU A 106 -21.18 45.24 4.88
CA GLU A 106 -21.16 44.02 5.68
C GLU A 106 -19.80 43.83 6.36
N LYS A 107 -19.83 43.37 7.62
CA LYS A 107 -18.64 43.00 8.39
C LYS A 107 -18.32 41.53 8.11
N ILE A 108 -17.22 41.26 7.44
CA ILE A 108 -16.85 39.94 6.95
C ILE A 108 -15.57 39.46 7.64
N TYR A 109 -15.68 38.30 8.31
CA TYR A 109 -14.61 37.71 9.11
C TYR A 109 -13.30 37.57 8.32
N GLY A 110 -12.23 38.15 8.87
CA GLY A 110 -10.87 38.05 8.33
C GLY A 110 -10.67 38.73 6.98
N VAL A 111 -11.60 39.61 6.59
CA VAL A 111 -11.51 40.44 5.37
C VAL A 111 -11.49 41.92 5.73
N ASN A 112 -12.48 42.38 6.51
CA ASN A 112 -12.49 43.73 7.12
C ASN A 112 -12.62 43.67 8.66
N THR A 113 -12.40 42.49 9.24
CA THR A 113 -12.29 42.25 10.67
C THR A 113 -10.96 41.56 11.00
N GLY A 114 -10.55 41.59 12.27
CA GLY A 114 -9.47 40.72 12.75
C GLY A 114 -9.81 39.23 12.72
N PHE A 115 -8.87 38.41 13.18
CA PHE A 115 -8.94 36.94 13.18
C PHE A 115 -9.04 36.39 14.60
N GLY A 116 -9.55 35.17 14.74
CA GLY A 116 -9.55 34.43 16.01
C GLY A 116 -10.20 35.20 17.16
N GLY A 117 -9.56 35.19 18.32
CA GLY A 117 -9.98 35.94 19.51
C GLY A 117 -10.01 37.47 19.34
N SER A 118 -9.50 38.00 18.22
CA SER A 118 -9.51 39.44 17.88
C SER A 118 -10.50 39.79 16.76
N ALA A 119 -11.50 38.95 16.51
CA ALA A 119 -12.50 39.14 15.46
C ALA A 119 -13.44 40.36 15.65
N ASP A 120 -13.38 41.03 16.79
CA ASP A 120 -14.10 42.27 17.13
C ASP A 120 -13.43 43.54 16.57
N THR A 121 -12.16 43.45 16.17
CA THR A 121 -11.41 44.56 15.54
C THR A 121 -11.81 44.79 14.08
N ARG A 122 -11.65 46.02 13.55
CA ARG A 122 -12.04 46.40 12.18
C ARG A 122 -10.94 47.20 11.49
N THR A 123 -10.80 47.03 10.18
CA THR A 123 -9.85 47.79 9.35
C THR A 123 -10.37 47.94 7.93
N MET A 124 -9.95 49.02 7.27
CA MET A 124 -10.18 49.25 5.83
C MET A 124 -8.93 48.92 5.00
N ASP A 125 -7.79 48.68 5.65
CA ASP A 125 -6.55 48.25 5.00
C ASP A 125 -6.54 46.71 4.86
N HIS A 126 -7.30 46.22 3.88
CA HIS A 126 -7.50 44.79 3.65
C HIS A 126 -6.19 44.11 3.24
N GLU A 127 -5.31 44.78 2.49
CA GLU A 127 -4.02 44.22 2.06
C GLU A 127 -3.07 44.03 3.25
N ALA A 128 -2.92 45.06 4.10
CA ALA A 128 -2.10 44.94 5.30
C ALA A 128 -2.64 43.86 6.25
N LEU A 129 -3.97 43.71 6.34
CA LEU A 129 -4.59 42.65 7.13
C LEU A 129 -4.23 41.24 6.62
N GLN A 130 -4.28 41.00 5.31
CA GLN A 130 -3.90 39.70 4.72
C GLN A 130 -2.39 39.42 4.88
N ARG A 131 -1.54 40.46 4.80
CA ARG A 131 -0.11 40.34 5.09
C ARG A 131 0.15 40.04 6.57
N ALA A 132 -0.56 40.70 7.49
CA ALA A 132 -0.44 40.43 8.92
C ALA A 132 -0.86 38.98 9.26
N LEU A 133 -1.88 38.44 8.58
CA LEU A 133 -2.30 37.04 8.75
C LEU A 133 -1.19 36.05 8.44
N THR A 134 -0.54 36.22 7.29
CA THR A 134 0.53 35.32 6.85
C THR A 134 1.78 35.49 7.72
N GLN A 135 2.16 36.73 8.04
CA GLN A 135 3.35 37.04 8.85
C GLN A 135 3.33 36.37 10.23
N HIS A 136 2.24 36.48 11.00
CA HIS A 136 2.24 35.95 12.38
C HIS A 136 2.19 34.41 12.42
N GLN A 137 1.62 33.78 11.40
CA GLN A 137 1.59 32.32 11.26
C GLN A 137 2.95 31.73 10.84
N GLN A 138 3.83 32.55 10.25
CA GLN A 138 5.21 32.21 9.89
C GLN A 138 6.15 32.30 11.10
N SER A 139 5.77 31.67 12.20
CA SER A 139 6.47 31.71 13.50
C SER A 139 7.04 30.35 13.92
N ALA A 140 7.03 29.36 13.02
CA ALA A 140 7.50 28.01 13.29
C ALA A 140 9.00 27.83 12.99
N VAL A 141 9.58 26.79 13.57
CA VAL A 141 11.04 26.60 13.65
C VAL A 141 11.55 25.67 12.55
N LEU A 142 12.61 26.09 11.86
CA LEU A 142 13.40 25.28 10.93
C LEU A 142 14.85 25.21 11.41
N ALA A 143 15.49 24.06 11.21
CA ALA A 143 16.94 23.97 11.41
C ALA A 143 17.66 24.62 10.22
N ARG A 144 18.84 25.20 10.44
CA ARG A 144 19.64 25.82 9.36
C ARG A 144 19.94 24.84 8.21
N ASN A 145 20.15 23.57 8.54
CA ASN A 145 20.39 22.52 7.56
C ASN A 145 19.18 22.21 6.68
N ASP A 146 17.96 22.41 7.20
CA ASP A 146 16.76 22.24 6.38
C ASP A 146 16.73 23.22 5.20
N LEU A 147 17.37 24.38 5.38
CA LEU A 147 17.52 25.48 4.43
C LEU A 147 18.79 25.34 3.57
N GLY A 148 19.66 24.37 3.82
CA GLY A 148 20.98 24.27 3.19
C GLY A 148 21.96 25.38 3.63
N LEU A 149 21.75 25.95 4.81
CA LEU A 149 22.51 27.07 5.38
C LEU A 149 23.34 26.69 6.62
N GLY A 150 23.63 25.40 6.81
CA GLY A 150 24.49 24.93 7.88
C GLY A 150 25.63 24.05 7.37
N ASP A 151 26.63 23.92 8.23
CA ASP A 151 27.96 23.38 7.88
C ASP A 151 28.09 21.87 8.15
N GLU A 152 27.07 21.24 8.76
CA GLU A 152 27.06 19.82 9.13
C GLU A 152 25.80 19.11 8.63
N GLU A 153 25.88 17.84 8.23
CA GLU A 153 24.68 17.02 7.99
C GLU A 153 24.01 16.66 9.33
N THR A 154 22.93 17.34 9.71
CA THR A 154 22.11 16.90 10.86
C THR A 154 21.19 15.74 10.46
N GLU A 155 21.17 14.68 11.28
CA GLU A 155 20.34 13.49 11.07
C GLU A 155 18.82 13.74 11.17
N THR A 156 18.38 14.84 11.81
CA THR A 156 16.95 15.11 12.04
C THR A 156 16.49 16.42 11.40
N SER A 157 15.56 16.31 10.46
CA SER A 157 14.95 17.45 9.76
C SER A 157 13.78 18.02 10.57
N SER A 158 13.74 19.35 10.71
CA SER A 158 12.59 20.09 11.26
C SER A 158 11.63 20.55 10.16
N ALA A 159 11.95 20.27 8.89
CA ALA A 159 11.09 20.53 7.76
C ALA A 159 10.16 19.35 7.45
N MET A 160 8.98 19.69 6.93
CA MET A 160 8.06 18.75 6.33
C MET A 160 8.66 18.13 5.05
N PRO A 161 8.45 16.83 4.79
CA PRO A 161 8.86 16.21 3.53
C PRO A 161 8.30 16.96 2.31
N THR A 162 9.12 17.17 1.29
CA THR A 162 8.73 17.88 0.06
C THR A 162 7.52 17.23 -0.64
N SER A 163 7.38 15.91 -0.55
CA SER A 163 6.21 15.19 -1.09
C SER A 163 4.90 15.59 -0.39
N TRP A 164 4.95 15.84 0.91
CA TRP A 164 3.77 16.26 1.68
C TRP A 164 3.37 17.68 1.33
N VAL A 165 4.34 18.61 1.26
CA VAL A 165 4.07 20.01 0.88
C VAL A 165 3.50 20.08 -0.54
N ARG A 166 4.08 19.33 -1.48
CA ARG A 166 3.58 19.25 -2.86
C ARG A 166 2.14 18.76 -2.94
N GLY A 167 1.81 17.68 -2.21
CA GLY A 167 0.43 17.20 -2.16
C GLY A 167 -0.50 18.22 -1.50
N ALA A 168 -0.07 18.90 -0.45
CA ALA A 168 -0.85 19.95 0.23
C ALA A 168 -1.19 21.11 -0.71
N MET A 169 -0.23 21.54 -1.55
CA MET A 169 -0.48 22.57 -2.58
C MET A 169 -1.56 22.11 -3.57
N VAL A 170 -1.53 20.86 -4.04
CA VAL A 170 -2.54 20.31 -4.96
C VAL A 170 -3.92 20.17 -4.31
N VAL A 171 -3.98 19.68 -3.08
CA VAL A 171 -5.24 19.59 -2.33
C VAL A 171 -5.81 20.99 -2.08
N ARG A 172 -4.96 21.99 -1.80
CA ARG A 172 -5.41 23.39 -1.66
C ARG A 172 -5.96 23.93 -2.97
N VAL A 173 -5.26 23.74 -4.10
CA VAL A 173 -5.76 24.12 -5.42
C VAL A 173 -7.14 23.50 -5.67
N ASN A 174 -7.30 22.20 -5.43
CA ASN A 174 -8.59 21.52 -5.62
C ASN A 174 -9.70 22.08 -4.71
N SER A 175 -9.40 22.41 -3.45
CA SER A 175 -10.38 23.05 -2.56
C SER A 175 -10.80 24.44 -3.04
N LEU A 176 -9.86 25.24 -3.55
CA LEU A 176 -10.09 26.64 -3.93
C LEU A 176 -10.87 26.80 -5.24
N VAL A 177 -10.62 25.93 -6.22
CA VAL A 177 -11.30 25.97 -7.54
C VAL A 177 -12.79 25.68 -7.47
N ARG A 178 -13.30 25.28 -6.29
CA ARG A 178 -14.74 25.09 -6.05
C ARG A 178 -15.54 26.40 -6.06
N GLY A 179 -14.88 27.56 -6.01
CA GLY A 179 -15.55 28.87 -6.13
C GLY A 179 -16.34 29.29 -4.89
N HIS A 180 -15.97 28.80 -3.71
CA HIS A 180 -16.62 29.16 -2.44
C HIS A 180 -15.73 29.97 -1.49
N SER A 181 -14.49 30.25 -1.90
CA SER A 181 -13.47 30.86 -1.03
C SER A 181 -13.33 32.38 -1.21
N GLY A 182 -13.94 32.99 -2.23
CA GLY A 182 -13.75 34.41 -2.51
C GLY A 182 -12.28 34.80 -2.72
N VAL A 183 -11.49 33.87 -3.29
CA VAL A 183 -10.07 34.04 -3.60
C VAL A 183 -9.90 34.38 -5.08
N GLY A 184 -8.93 35.23 -5.41
CA GLY A 184 -8.56 35.47 -6.80
C GLY A 184 -8.02 34.22 -7.50
N TYR A 185 -8.11 34.18 -8.83
CA TYR A 185 -7.57 33.06 -9.61
C TYR A 185 -6.02 33.04 -9.63
N LYS A 186 -5.38 34.20 -9.51
CA LYS A 186 -3.91 34.33 -9.56
C LYS A 186 -3.18 33.49 -8.49
N PRO A 187 -3.56 33.52 -7.19
CA PRO A 187 -3.00 32.61 -6.19
C PRO A 187 -3.15 31.12 -6.56
N ILE A 188 -4.31 30.71 -7.07
CA ILE A 188 -4.60 29.32 -7.45
C ILE A 188 -3.66 28.86 -8.57
N GLU A 189 -3.52 29.66 -9.63
CA GLU A 189 -2.65 29.31 -10.76
C GLU A 189 -1.18 29.33 -10.37
N THR A 190 -0.77 30.25 -9.49
CA THR A 190 0.62 30.31 -8.99
C THR A 190 0.97 29.04 -8.19
N LEU A 191 0.07 28.55 -7.32
CA LEU A 191 0.24 27.27 -6.63
C LEU A 191 0.43 26.11 -7.62
N ALA A 192 -0.45 26.03 -8.63
CA ALA A 192 -0.39 24.97 -9.62
C ALA A 192 0.91 25.03 -10.44
N GLU A 193 1.33 26.21 -10.90
CA GLU A 193 2.58 26.43 -11.64
C GLU A 193 3.80 26.04 -10.80
N MET A 194 3.88 26.47 -9.54
CA MET A 194 4.97 26.08 -8.63
C MET A 194 5.10 24.56 -8.52
N VAL A 195 3.99 23.84 -8.38
CA VAL A 195 4.00 22.37 -8.37
C VAL A 195 4.46 21.80 -9.73
N ARG A 196 3.98 22.35 -10.85
CA ARG A 196 4.35 21.91 -12.22
C ARG A 196 5.85 22.07 -12.49
N ARG A 197 6.47 23.10 -11.91
CA ARG A 197 7.91 23.43 -12.01
C ARG A 197 8.76 22.76 -10.95
N ASP A 198 8.16 21.97 -10.06
CA ASP A 198 8.84 21.37 -8.92
C ASP A 198 9.56 22.40 -8.03
N MET A 199 8.87 23.51 -7.75
CA MET A 199 9.29 24.56 -6.85
C MET A 199 8.45 24.51 -5.59
N ILE A 200 8.93 23.77 -4.59
CA ILE A 200 8.15 23.41 -3.42
C ILE A 200 8.70 24.11 -2.17
N PRO A 201 7.90 24.93 -1.47
CA PRO A 201 8.35 25.63 -0.27
C PRO A 201 8.87 24.69 0.82
N ILE A 202 9.87 25.15 1.57
CA ILE A 202 10.35 24.48 2.78
C ILE A 202 9.43 24.91 3.92
N VAL A 203 8.65 23.95 4.42
CA VAL A 203 7.61 24.19 5.42
C VAL A 203 8.01 23.51 6.72
N PRO A 204 7.88 24.15 7.90
CA PRO A 204 8.13 23.50 9.19
C PRO A 204 7.24 22.27 9.43
N LEU A 205 7.79 21.24 10.07
CA LEU A 205 7.09 19.98 10.36
C LEU A 205 6.03 20.11 11.48
N ARG A 206 6.19 21.10 12.39
CA ARG A 206 5.38 21.28 13.60
C ARG A 206 4.86 22.72 13.70
N GLY A 207 3.68 22.89 14.29
CA GLY A 207 3.04 24.19 14.51
C GLY A 207 1.55 24.23 14.16
N SER A 208 1.00 23.17 13.56
CA SER A 208 -0.45 23.04 13.33
C SER A 208 -1.13 22.19 14.40
N ILE A 209 -2.28 22.65 14.87
CA ILE A 209 -3.26 21.89 15.65
C ILE A 209 -4.50 21.50 14.82
N SER A 210 -4.51 21.85 13.52
CA SER A 210 -5.60 21.55 12.57
C SER A 210 -6.99 22.01 13.05
N ALA A 211 -7.05 23.15 13.74
CA ALA A 211 -8.26 23.70 14.38
C ALA A 211 -9.03 24.63 13.45
N SER A 212 -8.35 25.66 12.93
CA SER A 212 -8.83 26.53 11.85
C SER A 212 -8.17 26.12 10.53
N GLY A 213 -8.13 24.81 10.29
CA GLY A 213 -7.27 24.20 9.30
C GLY A 213 -5.80 24.23 9.72
N ASP A 214 -4.93 23.93 8.78
CA ASP A 214 -3.48 23.88 8.96
C ASP A 214 -2.84 25.25 8.64
N LEU A 215 -3.21 26.27 9.43
CA LEU A 215 -2.80 27.67 9.24
C LEU A 215 -1.28 27.83 9.08
N MET A 216 -0.50 27.35 10.06
CA MET A 216 0.95 27.47 10.07
C MET A 216 1.58 26.94 8.76
N PRO A 217 1.44 25.66 8.38
CA PRO A 217 2.12 25.15 7.20
C PRO A 217 1.62 25.80 5.90
N LEU A 218 0.32 26.13 5.79
CA LEU A 218 -0.20 26.84 4.63
C LEU A 218 0.27 28.29 4.56
N SER A 219 0.60 28.94 5.69
CA SER A 219 1.16 30.29 5.69
C SER A 219 2.56 30.37 5.09
N TYR A 220 3.37 29.32 5.20
CA TYR A 220 4.66 29.24 4.51
C TYR A 220 4.49 29.06 3.00
N ILE A 221 3.46 28.32 2.57
CA ILE A 221 3.10 28.20 1.16
C ILE A 221 2.61 29.57 0.63
N ALA A 222 1.71 30.24 1.35
CA ALA A 222 1.23 31.57 0.99
C ALA A 222 2.35 32.61 0.94
N GLY A 223 3.26 32.59 1.91
CA GLY A 223 4.42 33.49 1.93
C GLY A 223 5.39 33.23 0.78
N ALA A 224 5.54 31.98 0.33
CA ALA A 224 6.31 31.67 -0.88
C ALA A 224 5.67 32.30 -2.13
N LEU A 225 4.33 32.28 -2.23
CA LEU A 225 3.59 32.97 -3.31
C LEU A 225 3.79 34.49 -3.27
N GLN A 226 3.90 35.07 -2.08
CA GLN A 226 4.15 36.50 -1.89
C GLN A 226 5.62 36.89 -2.11
N GLY A 227 6.51 35.92 -2.36
CA GLY A 227 7.95 36.20 -2.44
C GLY A 227 8.53 36.69 -1.11
N ASN A 228 8.12 36.12 0.02
CA ASN A 228 8.75 36.45 1.31
C ASN A 228 10.23 36.02 1.28
N PRO A 229 11.20 36.93 1.46
CA PRO A 229 12.63 36.60 1.35
C PRO A 229 13.13 35.62 2.42
N ASP A 230 12.42 35.46 3.53
CA ASP A 230 12.77 34.52 4.60
C ASP A 230 12.18 33.10 4.39
N ILE A 231 11.41 32.92 3.32
CA ILE A 231 10.87 31.62 2.94
C ILE A 231 11.69 31.05 1.78
N PHE A 232 12.13 29.80 1.95
CA PHE A 232 12.95 29.10 0.99
C PHE A 232 12.14 28.04 0.24
N VAL A 233 12.57 27.75 -0.99
CA VAL A 233 11.91 26.86 -1.93
C VAL A 233 12.91 25.83 -2.44
N ARG A 234 12.55 24.56 -2.41
CA ARG A 234 13.30 23.47 -3.05
C ARG A 234 12.88 23.40 -4.52
N ALA A 235 13.82 23.67 -5.41
CA ALA A 235 13.64 23.61 -6.85
C ALA A 235 14.36 22.39 -7.44
N GLY A 236 13.64 21.55 -8.20
CA GLY A 236 14.22 20.39 -8.90
C GLY A 236 14.26 19.06 -8.12
N LYS A 237 14.75 18.02 -8.79
CA LYS A 237 14.74 16.62 -8.31
C LYS A 237 16.14 16.07 -8.06
N GLY A 238 16.24 15.11 -7.13
CA GLY A 238 17.45 14.33 -6.91
C GLY A 238 18.67 15.20 -6.62
N LYS A 239 19.78 14.92 -7.31
CA LYS A 239 21.07 15.63 -7.15
C LYS A 239 21.07 17.06 -7.72
N GLU A 240 20.11 17.40 -8.58
CA GLU A 240 19.98 18.74 -9.16
C GLU A 240 19.13 19.69 -8.29
N ARG A 241 18.66 19.20 -7.13
CA ARG A 241 17.83 19.99 -6.22
C ARG A 241 18.63 21.17 -5.66
N LYS A 242 18.07 22.38 -5.79
CA LYS A 242 18.61 23.62 -5.24
C LYS A 242 17.64 24.20 -4.22
N THR A 243 18.18 24.95 -3.27
CA THR A 243 17.38 25.80 -2.39
C THR A 243 17.48 27.24 -2.86
N LEU A 244 16.34 27.88 -3.10
CA LEU A 244 16.22 29.26 -3.54
C LEU A 244 15.42 30.05 -2.51
N SER A 245 15.64 31.36 -2.42
CA SER A 245 14.67 32.24 -1.75
C SER A 245 13.35 32.24 -2.54
N ALA A 246 12.22 32.54 -1.90
CA ALA A 246 10.94 32.64 -2.61
C ALA A 246 10.95 33.70 -3.73
N PRO A 247 11.53 34.91 -3.56
CA PRO A 247 11.72 35.85 -4.65
C PRO A 247 12.46 35.25 -5.86
N ASP A 248 13.58 34.56 -5.61
CA ASP A 248 14.40 33.99 -6.69
C ASP A 248 13.67 32.85 -7.40
N ALA A 249 12.94 32.02 -6.65
CA ALA A 249 12.12 30.96 -7.22
C ALA A 249 11.02 31.52 -8.14
N LEU A 250 10.31 32.57 -7.72
CA LEU A 250 9.30 33.23 -8.55
C LEU A 250 9.90 33.90 -9.79
N ALA A 251 11.05 34.56 -9.64
CA ALA A 251 11.78 35.13 -10.76
C ALA A 251 12.21 34.05 -11.78
N GLU A 252 12.64 32.89 -11.30
CA GLU A 252 12.98 31.74 -12.14
C GLU A 252 11.75 31.19 -12.89
N ILE A 253 10.59 31.04 -12.22
CA ILE A 253 9.33 30.64 -12.89
C ILE A 253 8.97 31.65 -13.98
N HIS A 254 9.07 32.95 -13.67
CA HIS A 254 8.79 34.00 -14.63
C HIS A 254 9.70 33.90 -15.86
N ARG A 255 11.02 33.73 -15.65
CA ARG A 255 11.99 33.58 -16.75
C ARG A 255 11.65 32.38 -17.64
N LEU A 256 11.41 31.21 -17.04
CA LEU A 256 11.07 29.97 -17.77
C LEU A 256 9.77 30.11 -18.57
N LYS A 257 8.77 30.83 -18.04
CA LYS A 257 7.52 31.11 -18.76
C LYS A 257 7.72 32.03 -19.95
N VAL A 258 8.54 33.07 -19.80
CA VAL A 258 8.87 34.00 -20.90
C VAL A 258 9.61 33.25 -22.02
N GLU A 259 10.54 32.37 -21.66
CA GLU A 259 11.23 31.49 -22.61
C GLU A 259 10.25 30.58 -23.37
N GLU A 260 9.31 29.92 -22.66
CA GLU A 260 8.28 29.07 -23.29
C GLU A 260 7.33 29.83 -24.20
N GLN A 261 6.89 31.03 -23.79
CA GLN A 261 6.01 31.87 -24.60
C GLN A 261 6.72 32.37 -25.86
N THR A 262 7.99 32.76 -25.73
CA THR A 262 8.84 33.15 -26.87
C THR A 262 8.98 31.99 -27.85
N ALA A 263 9.36 30.80 -27.36
CA ALA A 263 9.50 29.60 -28.19
C ALA A 263 8.20 29.18 -28.88
N LYS A 264 7.05 29.28 -28.18
CA LYS A 264 5.74 29.01 -28.77
C LYS A 264 5.41 30.00 -29.89
N ARG A 265 5.66 31.28 -29.68
CA ARG A 265 5.42 32.34 -30.67
C ARG A 265 6.33 32.19 -31.89
N GLU A 266 7.59 31.81 -31.69
CA GLU A 266 8.53 31.50 -32.77
C GLU A 266 8.02 30.31 -33.61
N LYS A 267 7.57 29.24 -32.96
CA LYS A 267 7.00 28.07 -33.65
C LYS A 267 5.72 28.41 -34.42
N GLU A 268 4.81 29.19 -33.84
CA GLU A 268 3.61 29.67 -34.55
C GLU A 268 3.98 30.52 -35.78
N LEU A 269 5.02 31.36 -35.67
CA LEU A 269 5.52 32.16 -36.78
C LEU A 269 6.16 31.29 -37.88
N GLU A 270 6.87 30.22 -37.52
CA GLU A 270 7.40 29.23 -38.47
C GLU A 270 6.29 28.47 -39.19
N GLU A 271 5.24 28.05 -38.49
CA GLU A 271 4.07 27.38 -39.08
C GLU A 271 3.31 28.31 -40.04
N ILE A 272 3.18 29.60 -39.70
CA ILE A 272 2.60 30.62 -40.58
C ILE A 272 3.46 30.79 -41.84
N LYS A 273 4.78 30.96 -41.69
CA LYS A 273 5.70 31.07 -42.83
C LYS A 273 5.66 29.82 -43.71
N ALA A 274 5.58 28.62 -43.13
CA ALA A 274 5.46 27.37 -43.88
C ALA A 274 4.14 27.31 -44.68
N LYS A 275 3.02 27.72 -44.09
CA LYS A 275 1.72 27.83 -44.78
C LYS A 275 1.75 28.87 -45.90
N GLU A 276 2.40 30.01 -45.70
CA GLU A 276 2.56 31.03 -46.74
C GLU A 276 3.42 30.54 -47.92
N VAL A 277 4.48 29.77 -47.65
CA VAL A 277 5.29 29.12 -48.69
C VAL A 277 4.50 28.05 -49.44
N GLU A 278 3.63 27.30 -48.78
CA GLU A 278 2.74 26.31 -49.41
C GLU A 278 1.65 26.99 -50.26
N GLU A 279 1.06 28.09 -49.78
CA GLU A 279 0.15 28.94 -50.56
C GLU A 279 0.85 29.58 -51.78
N SER A 280 2.15 29.85 -51.66
CA SER A 280 2.97 30.34 -52.77
C SER A 280 3.21 29.28 -53.87
N LYS A 281 2.89 28.00 -53.65
CA LYS A 281 2.97 26.95 -54.68
C LYS A 281 1.62 26.69 -55.40
N LEU A 282 0.53 27.31 -54.94
CA LEU A 282 -0.80 27.18 -55.56
C LEU A 282 -0.93 28.02 -56.84
N SER A 283 -1.63 27.46 -57.84
CA SER A 283 -2.02 28.15 -59.09
C SER A 283 -2.74 29.48 -58.81
N ASN A 284 -2.53 30.49 -59.68
CA ASN A 284 -3.18 31.81 -59.61
C ASN A 284 -4.71 31.74 -59.46
N LYS A 285 -5.36 30.68 -59.98
CA LYS A 285 -6.82 30.46 -59.85
C LYS A 285 -7.22 30.02 -58.43
N ALA A 286 -6.39 29.22 -57.76
CA ALA A 286 -6.62 28.75 -56.39
C ALA A 286 -6.38 29.85 -55.36
N ARG A 287 -5.34 30.68 -55.52
CA ARG A 287 -5.08 31.84 -54.64
C ARG A 287 -6.21 32.87 -54.63
N LYS A 288 -6.86 33.12 -55.78
CA LYS A 288 -8.02 34.02 -55.89
C LYS A 288 -9.26 33.47 -55.18
N ARG A 289 -9.44 32.15 -55.15
CA ARG A 289 -10.55 31.47 -54.45
C ARG A 289 -10.35 31.54 -52.93
N LEU A 290 -9.16 31.23 -52.45
CA LEU A 290 -8.79 31.31 -51.02
C LEU A 290 -8.90 32.74 -50.46
N LYS A 291 -8.46 33.76 -51.22
CA LYS A 291 -8.66 35.17 -50.85
C LYS A 291 -10.15 35.57 -50.79
N ARG A 292 -11.01 35.01 -51.64
CA ARG A 292 -12.46 35.26 -51.61
C ARG A 292 -13.13 34.55 -50.44
N GLU A 293 -12.76 33.31 -50.14
CA GLU A 293 -13.28 32.55 -48.99
C GLU A 293 -12.86 33.20 -47.65
N ARG A 294 -11.63 33.72 -47.54
CA ARG A 294 -11.16 34.45 -46.34
C ARG A 294 -11.88 35.78 -46.15
N LYS A 295 -12.10 36.54 -47.23
CA LYS A 295 -12.90 37.79 -47.19
C LYS A 295 -14.38 37.52 -46.87
N PHE A 296 -14.90 36.35 -47.24
CA PHE A 296 -16.27 35.93 -46.91
C PHE A 296 -16.40 35.50 -45.45
N GLN A 297 -15.42 34.78 -44.90
CA GLN A 297 -15.39 34.47 -43.46
C GLN A 297 -15.16 35.70 -42.58
N GLU A 298 -14.32 36.65 -43.00
CA GLU A 298 -14.17 37.94 -42.31
C GLU A 298 -15.46 38.79 -42.36
N SER A 299 -16.28 38.64 -43.41
CA SER A 299 -17.59 39.31 -43.51
C SER A 299 -18.69 38.69 -42.66
N LEU A 300 -18.51 37.45 -42.18
CA LEU A 300 -19.44 36.75 -41.29
C LEU A 300 -19.19 37.05 -39.79
N GLY A 301 -18.14 37.82 -39.46
CA GLY A 301 -17.76 38.16 -38.09
C GLY A 301 -18.40 39.43 -37.50
N ASN A 302 -19.24 40.15 -38.25
CA ASN A 302 -19.91 41.38 -37.78
C ASN A 302 -21.43 41.20 -37.72
N ALA A 303 -21.90 40.54 -36.67
CA ALA A 303 -23.27 40.65 -36.18
C ALA A 303 -23.24 40.74 -34.65
N ASN A 304 -23.35 41.97 -34.15
CA ASN A 304 -23.62 42.26 -32.75
C ASN A 304 -25.01 41.73 -32.40
N ASP A 305 -25.07 40.66 -31.61
CA ASP A 305 -26.05 40.44 -30.54
C ASP A 305 -25.72 39.12 -29.83
N GLN A 306 -24.79 39.21 -28.86
CA GLN A 306 -24.66 38.23 -27.79
C GLN A 306 -24.49 39.00 -26.46
N PRO A 307 -25.08 38.50 -25.36
CA PRO A 307 -25.06 39.20 -24.08
C PRO A 307 -23.62 39.46 -23.65
N GLN A 308 -23.33 40.72 -23.31
CA GLN A 308 -22.09 41.10 -22.66
C GLN A 308 -21.94 40.31 -21.35
N VAL A 309 -21.15 39.26 -21.39
CA VAL A 309 -20.51 38.70 -20.19
C VAL A 309 -19.30 39.58 -19.91
N LEU A 310 -19.45 40.53 -19.00
CA LEU A 310 -18.34 41.24 -18.39
C LEU A 310 -17.53 40.27 -17.50
N ASP A 311 -16.19 40.39 -17.58
CA ASP A 311 -15.17 39.95 -16.61
C ASP A 311 -14.51 38.54 -16.64
N ALA A 312 -14.41 37.88 -17.79
CA ALA A 312 -13.41 36.78 -17.96
C ALA A 312 -12.14 37.27 -18.70
N ALA A 313 -12.31 38.20 -19.64
CA ALA A 313 -11.23 38.73 -20.46
C ALA A 313 -10.30 39.70 -19.71
N THR A 314 -10.78 40.36 -18.65
CA THR A 314 -9.98 41.27 -17.81
C THR A 314 -9.03 40.49 -16.91
N ALA A 315 -9.52 39.42 -16.27
CA ALA A 315 -8.68 38.48 -15.50
C ALA A 315 -7.57 37.84 -16.34
N LEU A 316 -7.86 37.51 -17.60
CA LEU A 316 -6.87 37.00 -18.56
C LEU A 316 -5.84 38.08 -18.98
N LYS A 317 -6.27 39.34 -19.16
CA LYS A 317 -5.37 40.45 -19.51
C LYS A 317 -4.44 40.89 -18.37
N ASP A 318 -4.87 40.79 -17.11
CA ASP A 318 -4.00 41.10 -15.96
C ASP A 318 -2.94 40.01 -15.71
N LEU A 319 -3.21 38.76 -16.09
CA LEU A 319 -2.20 37.70 -16.11
C LEU A 319 -1.08 37.97 -17.13
N GLU A 320 -1.33 38.73 -18.20
CA GLU A 320 -0.35 38.97 -19.28
C GLU A 320 0.75 39.99 -18.92
N LYS A 321 0.53 40.88 -17.93
CA LYS A 321 1.49 41.96 -17.62
C LYS A 321 2.60 41.58 -16.63
N ASN A 322 2.34 40.66 -15.70
CA ASN A 322 3.35 40.07 -14.80
C ASN A 322 2.87 38.69 -14.28
N PRO A 323 3.00 37.62 -15.09
CA PRO A 323 2.27 36.39 -14.85
C PRO A 323 2.71 35.59 -13.60
N PHE A 324 3.92 35.79 -13.05
CA PHE A 324 4.43 35.01 -11.90
C PHE A 324 5.38 35.77 -10.95
N GLY A 325 5.35 37.10 -10.94
CA GLY A 325 5.97 37.86 -9.85
C GLY A 325 5.26 37.64 -8.50
N PRO A 326 5.80 38.18 -7.40
CA PRO A 326 5.18 38.16 -6.07
C PRO A 326 3.68 38.44 -6.12
N VAL A 327 2.88 37.55 -5.55
CA VAL A 327 1.42 37.69 -5.49
C VAL A 327 1.06 38.71 -4.41
N VAL A 328 0.40 39.79 -4.80
CA VAL A 328 -0.22 40.73 -3.87
C VAL A 328 -1.57 40.17 -3.43
N LEU A 329 -1.70 39.84 -2.15
CA LEU A 329 -2.92 39.26 -1.60
C LEU A 329 -3.98 40.35 -1.38
N GLN A 330 -5.13 40.21 -2.03
CA GLN A 330 -6.26 41.12 -1.88
C GLN A 330 -7.27 40.60 -0.85
N GLY A 331 -8.25 41.44 -0.48
CA GLY A 331 -9.48 41.07 0.24
C GLY A 331 -9.39 39.87 1.18
N LYS A 332 -9.73 38.67 0.69
CA LYS A 332 -9.75 37.39 1.42
C LYS A 332 -8.63 36.42 1.02
N ASP A 333 -7.76 36.77 0.06
CA ASP A 333 -6.79 35.83 -0.54
C ASP A 333 -5.90 35.14 0.48
N GLY A 334 -5.37 35.89 1.46
CA GLY A 334 -4.52 35.33 2.51
C GLY A 334 -5.25 34.30 3.35
N LEU A 335 -6.44 34.63 3.84
CA LEU A 335 -7.26 33.71 4.61
C LEU A 335 -7.65 32.48 3.79
N ALA A 336 -8.03 32.68 2.53
CA ALA A 336 -8.32 31.58 1.63
C ALA A 336 -7.08 30.75 1.27
N LEU A 337 -5.85 31.22 1.39
CA LEU A 337 -4.69 30.35 1.21
C LEU A 337 -4.40 29.52 2.45
N VAL A 338 -4.57 30.11 3.64
CA VAL A 338 -4.14 29.49 4.91
C VAL A 338 -5.23 28.69 5.63
N ASN A 339 -6.50 28.97 5.39
CA ASN A 339 -7.62 28.32 6.08
C ASN A 339 -8.10 27.07 5.35
N GLY A 340 -7.63 25.91 5.82
CA GLY A 340 -8.17 24.60 5.45
C GLY A 340 -7.22 23.44 5.75
N THR A 341 -7.65 22.24 5.39
CA THR A 341 -7.08 20.97 5.92
C THR A 341 -6.08 20.31 4.97
N ALA A 342 -5.61 21.02 3.94
CA ALA A 342 -4.87 20.42 2.83
C ALA A 342 -3.58 19.68 3.25
N PRO A 343 -2.75 20.19 4.18
CA PRO A 343 -1.61 19.45 4.72
C PRO A 343 -2.02 18.15 5.44
N SER A 344 -2.91 18.22 6.42
CA SER A 344 -3.37 17.03 7.16
C SER A 344 -4.02 16.00 6.24
N ALA A 345 -4.90 16.43 5.33
CA ALA A 345 -5.55 15.56 4.36
C ALA A 345 -4.56 14.90 3.39
N THR A 346 -3.50 15.61 3.00
CA THR A 346 -2.44 15.04 2.15
C THR A 346 -1.67 13.94 2.87
N VAL A 347 -1.17 14.23 4.09
CA VAL A 347 -0.39 13.24 4.85
C VAL A 347 -1.23 12.02 5.19
N ALA A 348 -2.50 12.23 5.54
CA ALA A 348 -3.47 11.16 5.77
C ALA A 348 -3.72 10.31 4.53
N SER A 349 -3.83 10.93 3.35
CA SER A 349 -3.98 10.21 2.08
C SER A 349 -2.76 9.34 1.78
N LEU A 350 -1.55 9.84 2.01
CA LEU A 350 -0.32 9.05 1.85
C LEU A 350 -0.28 7.86 2.82
N ALA A 351 -0.61 8.08 4.09
CA ALA A 351 -0.62 7.03 5.11
C ALA A 351 -1.65 5.94 4.79
N LEU A 352 -2.88 6.32 4.40
CA LEU A 352 -3.93 5.37 4.02
C LEU A 352 -3.58 4.62 2.74
N TYR A 353 -3.00 5.28 1.74
CA TYR A 353 -2.57 4.60 0.53
C TYR A 353 -1.63 3.43 0.86
N GLU A 354 -0.60 3.67 1.65
CA GLU A 354 0.36 2.64 2.01
C GLU A 354 -0.21 1.60 2.97
N THR A 355 -0.99 2.01 3.97
CA THR A 355 -1.64 1.08 4.91
C THR A 355 -2.57 0.10 4.18
N ASN A 356 -3.32 0.58 3.19
CA ASN A 356 -4.20 -0.26 2.36
C ASN A 356 -3.42 -1.30 1.53
N LEU A 357 -2.21 -0.99 1.08
CA LEU A 357 -1.33 -1.96 0.43
C LEU A 357 -0.77 -2.97 1.45
N LEU A 358 -0.39 -2.51 2.65
CA LEU A 358 0.15 -3.37 3.69
C LEU A 358 -0.86 -4.39 4.24
N VAL A 359 -2.14 -4.01 4.40
CA VAL A 359 -3.18 -4.97 4.84
C VAL A 359 -3.49 -6.03 3.79
N PHE A 360 -3.30 -5.72 2.50
CA PHE A 360 -3.34 -6.73 1.43
C PHE A 360 -2.14 -7.68 1.52
N LEU A 361 -0.91 -7.14 1.69
CA LEU A 361 0.28 -7.97 1.89
C LEU A 361 0.18 -8.86 3.13
N ALA A 362 -0.42 -8.38 4.22
CA ALA A 362 -0.63 -9.18 5.43
C ALA A 362 -1.53 -10.40 5.19
N GLN A 363 -2.52 -10.28 4.29
CA GLN A 363 -3.34 -11.42 3.86
C GLN A 363 -2.52 -12.43 3.04
N VAL A 364 -1.67 -11.96 2.13
CA VAL A 364 -0.75 -12.84 1.36
C VAL A 364 0.24 -13.55 2.28
N ILE A 365 0.81 -12.85 3.28
CA ILE A 365 1.73 -13.42 4.28
C ILE A 365 1.01 -14.47 5.14
N THR A 366 -0.27 -14.24 5.46
CA THR A 366 -1.10 -15.25 6.16
C THR A 366 -1.22 -16.53 5.32
N CYS A 367 -1.33 -16.43 3.99
CA CYS A 367 -1.31 -17.59 3.09
C CYS A 367 0.05 -18.29 3.11
N VAL A 368 1.17 -17.56 2.99
CA VAL A 368 2.53 -18.12 3.08
C VAL A 368 2.73 -18.87 4.40
N THR A 369 2.30 -18.26 5.51
CA THR A 369 2.41 -18.86 6.85
C THR A 369 1.57 -20.14 6.95
N SER A 370 0.35 -20.12 6.40
CA SER A 370 -0.54 -21.29 6.37
C SER A 370 0.08 -22.45 5.58
N GLU A 371 0.73 -22.17 4.45
CA GLU A 371 1.45 -23.16 3.65
C GLU A 371 2.68 -23.73 4.37
N ALA A 372 3.49 -22.86 5.00
CA ALA A 372 4.67 -23.28 5.76
C ALA A 372 4.33 -24.19 6.96
N LEU A 373 3.18 -23.98 7.60
CA LEU A 373 2.69 -24.83 8.69
C LEU A 373 1.90 -26.06 8.23
N CYS A 374 1.59 -26.16 6.94
CA CYS A 374 0.68 -27.14 6.37
C CYS A 374 -0.71 -27.14 7.06
N ALA A 375 -1.27 -25.93 7.19
CA ALA A 375 -2.50 -25.62 7.91
C ALA A 375 -3.75 -26.30 7.32
N ASN A 376 -4.77 -26.52 8.17
CA ASN A 376 -6.10 -26.92 7.76
C ASN A 376 -6.97 -25.66 7.59
N VAL A 377 -7.18 -25.22 6.34
CA VAL A 377 -7.78 -23.93 6.04
C VAL A 377 -9.32 -23.94 6.01
N GLU A 378 -9.96 -24.85 6.76
CA GLU A 378 -11.42 -24.86 6.94
C GLU A 378 -11.96 -23.51 7.48
N TRP A 379 -11.11 -22.75 8.15
CA TRP A 379 -11.44 -21.45 8.74
C TRP A 379 -11.68 -20.32 7.72
N VAL A 380 -11.33 -20.51 6.44
CA VAL A 380 -11.74 -19.61 5.34
C VAL A 380 -13.04 -20.04 4.66
N HIS A 381 -13.72 -21.07 5.16
CA HIS A 381 -14.93 -21.58 4.51
C HIS A 381 -16.05 -20.52 4.53
N PRO A 382 -16.76 -20.27 3.41
CA PRO A 382 -17.78 -19.22 3.32
C PRO A 382 -18.84 -19.29 4.42
N PHE A 383 -19.36 -20.49 4.71
CA PHE A 383 -20.30 -20.74 5.81
C PHE A 383 -19.91 -20.08 7.14
N ILE A 384 -18.62 -20.16 7.56
CA ILE A 384 -18.16 -19.59 8.84
C ILE A 384 -18.31 -18.07 8.83
N ALA A 385 -18.03 -17.43 7.70
CA ALA A 385 -18.17 -16.00 7.55
C ALA A 385 -19.65 -15.59 7.37
N GLU A 386 -20.47 -16.41 6.72
CA GLU A 386 -21.90 -16.15 6.48
C GLU A 386 -22.73 -16.22 7.77
N ILE A 387 -22.42 -17.13 8.70
CA ILE A 387 -23.12 -17.21 9.99
C ILE A 387 -22.70 -16.14 10.99
N ARG A 388 -21.62 -15.38 10.70
CA ARG A 388 -21.21 -14.17 11.44
C ARG A 388 -20.80 -13.07 10.45
N PRO A 389 -21.79 -12.43 9.79
CA PRO A 389 -21.59 -11.69 8.55
C PRO A 389 -21.09 -10.25 8.75
N HIS A 390 -20.00 -10.08 9.50
CA HIS A 390 -19.29 -8.80 9.50
C HIS A 390 -18.63 -8.60 8.14
N HIS A 391 -18.86 -7.45 7.50
CA HIS A 391 -18.46 -7.19 6.13
C HIS A 391 -16.96 -7.45 5.89
N GLY A 392 -16.08 -6.83 6.69
CA GLY A 392 -14.64 -7.03 6.56
C GLY A 392 -14.19 -8.47 6.84
N GLN A 393 -14.85 -9.18 7.76
CA GLN A 393 -14.53 -10.60 8.03
C GLN A 393 -14.85 -11.46 6.81
N MET A 394 -16.03 -11.27 6.21
CA MET A 394 -16.43 -11.97 4.99
C MET A 394 -15.47 -11.65 3.84
N GLU A 395 -15.09 -10.39 3.69
CA GLU A 395 -14.14 -9.98 2.65
C GLU A 395 -12.76 -10.62 2.85
N VAL A 396 -12.20 -10.57 4.05
CA VAL A 396 -10.89 -11.20 4.33
C VAL A 396 -10.95 -12.72 4.13
N ALA A 397 -12.01 -13.39 4.60
CA ALA A 397 -12.18 -14.84 4.38
C ALA A 397 -12.24 -15.17 2.88
N ARG A 398 -13.01 -14.40 2.09
CA ARG A 398 -13.09 -14.53 0.63
C ARG A 398 -11.73 -14.32 -0.04
N ASN A 399 -11.00 -13.28 0.36
CA ASN A 399 -9.69 -12.96 -0.18
C ASN A 399 -8.68 -14.07 0.13
N LEU A 400 -8.58 -14.53 1.39
CA LEU A 400 -7.66 -15.61 1.78
C LEU A 400 -7.98 -16.91 1.05
N ARG A 401 -9.26 -17.24 0.87
CA ARG A 401 -9.69 -18.40 0.09
C ARG A 401 -9.28 -18.31 -1.38
N MET A 402 -9.44 -17.14 -1.99
CA MET A 402 -8.98 -16.85 -3.36
C MET A 402 -7.45 -16.97 -3.46
N LEU A 403 -6.72 -16.35 -2.53
CA LEU A 403 -5.26 -16.32 -2.49
C LEU A 403 -4.64 -17.71 -2.27
N LEU A 404 -5.32 -18.61 -1.55
CA LEU A 404 -4.87 -19.99 -1.29
C LEU A 404 -5.16 -20.98 -2.43
N ARG A 405 -5.89 -20.56 -3.48
CA ARG A 405 -6.25 -21.44 -4.61
C ARG A 405 -5.02 -22.15 -5.17
N ASN A 406 -5.18 -23.43 -5.52
CA ASN A 406 -4.16 -24.32 -6.08
C ASN A 406 -2.97 -24.70 -5.16
N SER A 407 -2.96 -24.28 -3.90
CA SER A 407 -1.95 -24.73 -2.95
C SER A 407 -1.97 -26.25 -2.77
N LYS A 408 -0.79 -26.87 -2.72
CA LYS A 408 -0.61 -28.29 -2.37
C LYS A 408 -0.14 -28.49 -0.93
N LEU A 409 0.09 -27.40 -0.19
CA LEU A 409 0.63 -27.44 1.17
C LEU A 409 -0.46 -27.31 2.25
N VAL A 410 -1.59 -26.68 1.94
CA VAL A 410 -2.76 -26.60 2.84
C VAL A 410 -3.79 -27.69 2.53
N SER A 411 -4.64 -28.00 3.51
CA SER A 411 -5.75 -28.95 3.35
C SER A 411 -7.12 -28.29 3.54
N SER A 412 -8.18 -28.96 3.05
CA SER A 412 -9.59 -28.57 3.22
C SER A 412 -10.00 -27.25 2.53
N LEU A 413 -9.26 -26.83 1.49
CA LEU A 413 -9.63 -25.68 0.67
C LEU A 413 -10.70 -26.03 -0.37
N SER A 414 -10.53 -27.16 -1.08
CA SER A 414 -11.46 -27.65 -2.11
C SER A 414 -12.72 -28.24 -1.48
N GLY A 415 -13.91 -27.98 -2.07
CA GLY A 415 -15.18 -28.60 -1.65
C GLY A 415 -15.19 -30.12 -1.85
N PRO A 416 -16.36 -30.77 -1.89
CA PRO A 416 -16.92 -31.74 -0.92
C PRO A 416 -15.99 -32.88 -0.39
N ALA A 417 -14.67 -32.81 -0.56
CA ALA A 417 -13.71 -33.73 0.03
C ALA A 417 -13.89 -33.75 1.57
N PRO A 418 -13.83 -34.94 2.21
CA PRO A 418 -13.97 -35.03 3.66
C PRO A 418 -12.94 -34.14 4.36
N ILE A 419 -13.40 -33.39 5.38
CA ILE A 419 -12.50 -32.64 6.25
C ILE A 419 -11.46 -33.61 6.80
N ALA A 420 -10.17 -33.29 6.64
CA ALA A 420 -9.08 -34.13 7.09
C ALA A 420 -9.03 -34.18 8.64
N ARG A 421 -9.78 -35.11 9.23
CA ARG A 421 -9.90 -35.31 10.69
C ARG A 421 -8.95 -36.39 11.24
N GLY A 422 -8.22 -37.10 10.38
CA GLY A 422 -7.39 -38.26 10.74
C GLY A 422 -5.90 -37.96 11.00
N LYS A 423 -5.50 -36.69 11.09
CA LYS A 423 -4.09 -36.31 11.31
C LYS A 423 -3.76 -36.43 12.81
N GLU A 424 -2.69 -37.15 13.15
CA GLU A 424 -2.10 -37.11 14.50
C GLU A 424 -1.56 -35.69 14.77
N GLY A 425 -1.83 -35.13 15.96
CA GLY A 425 -1.37 -33.79 16.35
C GLY A 425 -2.51 -32.85 16.75
N LEU A 426 -2.34 -31.54 16.51
CA LEU A 426 -3.35 -30.54 16.83
C LEU A 426 -4.61 -30.74 15.99
N ALA A 427 -5.77 -30.77 16.66
CA ALA A 427 -7.06 -30.85 15.98
C ALA A 427 -7.44 -29.56 15.22
N GLN A 428 -6.83 -28.43 15.59
CA GLN A 428 -7.10 -27.11 15.03
C GLN A 428 -5.83 -26.26 14.98
N ASP A 429 -5.72 -25.41 13.96
CA ASP A 429 -4.66 -24.40 13.88
C ASP A 429 -4.79 -23.36 15.02
N ARG A 430 -3.70 -22.65 15.32
CA ARG A 430 -3.70 -21.59 16.35
C ARG A 430 -4.31 -20.30 15.82
N TYR A 431 -4.62 -19.39 16.75
CA TYR A 431 -5.42 -18.19 16.47
C TYR A 431 -4.78 -17.25 15.45
N ALA A 432 -3.45 -17.09 15.46
CA ALA A 432 -2.76 -16.18 14.55
C ALA A 432 -3.05 -16.46 13.07
N ILE A 433 -3.38 -17.71 12.73
CA ILE A 433 -3.82 -18.12 11.40
C ILE A 433 -5.33 -18.30 11.36
N ARG A 434 -5.88 -19.15 12.24
CA ARG A 434 -7.28 -19.58 12.17
C ARG A 434 -8.28 -18.44 12.36
N SER A 435 -7.97 -17.45 13.20
CA SER A 435 -8.84 -16.29 13.42
C SER A 435 -8.44 -15.08 12.57
N SER A 436 -7.58 -15.23 11.57
CA SER A 436 -7.13 -14.11 10.74
C SER A 436 -8.27 -13.34 10.04
N PRO A 437 -9.36 -13.95 9.55
CA PRO A 437 -10.50 -13.19 9.02
C PRO A 437 -11.19 -12.34 10.09
N GLN A 438 -11.40 -12.90 11.28
CA GLN A 438 -12.07 -12.21 12.40
C GLN A 438 -11.19 -11.11 12.99
N TRP A 439 -9.87 -11.28 12.94
CA TRP A 439 -8.89 -10.31 13.44
C TRP A 439 -8.74 -9.13 12.48
N LEU A 440 -8.55 -9.38 11.18
CA LEU A 440 -8.36 -8.31 10.20
C LEU A 440 -9.67 -7.64 9.78
N GLY A 441 -10.80 -8.35 9.83
CA GLY A 441 -12.08 -7.87 9.31
C GLY A 441 -12.49 -6.47 9.79
N PRO A 442 -12.56 -6.21 11.11
CA PRO A 442 -12.91 -4.89 11.64
C PRO A 442 -11.97 -3.77 11.16
N HIS A 443 -10.68 -4.07 11.01
CA HIS A 443 -9.68 -3.10 10.56
C HIS A 443 -9.77 -2.83 9.05
N VAL A 444 -10.13 -3.83 8.26
CA VAL A 444 -10.45 -3.66 6.84
C VAL A 444 -11.67 -2.74 6.67
N ASP A 445 -12.71 -2.91 7.49
CA ASP A 445 -13.88 -2.02 7.48
C ASP A 445 -13.49 -0.58 7.88
N ASP A 446 -12.69 -0.41 8.92
CA ASP A 446 -12.21 0.91 9.36
C ASP A 446 -11.33 1.62 8.31
N LEU A 447 -10.43 0.89 7.65
CA LEU A 447 -9.59 1.44 6.59
C LEU A 447 -10.39 1.79 5.33
N PHE A 448 -11.39 0.97 5.00
CA PHE A 448 -12.31 1.24 3.91
C PHE A 448 -13.08 2.54 4.17
N GLN A 449 -13.68 2.68 5.35
CA GLN A 449 -14.41 3.89 5.72
C GLN A 449 -13.51 5.13 5.81
N SER A 450 -12.29 4.97 6.33
CA SER A 450 -11.29 6.05 6.38
C SER A 450 -10.92 6.53 4.97
N THR A 451 -10.80 5.61 4.00
CA THR A 451 -10.53 5.93 2.60
C THR A 451 -11.68 6.72 1.97
N LEU A 452 -12.93 6.36 2.25
CA LEU A 452 -14.11 7.11 1.77
C LEU A 452 -14.18 8.51 2.36
N ARG A 453 -13.96 8.66 3.68
CA ARG A 453 -13.93 9.95 4.37
C ARG A 453 -12.86 10.88 3.79
N MET A 454 -11.67 10.35 3.53
CA MET A 454 -10.63 11.12 2.86
C MET A 454 -11.03 11.54 1.44
N GLY A 455 -11.73 10.68 0.69
CA GLY A 455 -12.29 11.06 -0.61
C GLY A 455 -13.25 12.25 -0.52
N ILE A 456 -14.04 12.35 0.55
CA ILE A 456 -14.92 13.51 0.80
C ILE A 456 -14.06 14.74 1.14
N GLU A 457 -13.15 14.63 2.11
CA GLU A 457 -12.31 15.74 2.57
C GLU A 457 -11.49 16.38 1.44
N LEU A 458 -10.89 15.56 0.57
CA LEU A 458 -10.11 16.03 -0.59
C LEU A 458 -10.94 16.84 -1.60
N ASN A 459 -12.27 16.76 -1.52
CA ASN A 459 -13.22 17.42 -2.40
C ASN A 459 -14.19 18.33 -1.65
N SER A 460 -13.81 18.77 -0.44
CA SER A 460 -14.58 19.70 0.38
C SER A 460 -14.06 21.14 0.24
N THR A 461 -14.93 22.11 0.47
CA THR A 461 -14.51 23.49 0.76
C THR A 461 -14.23 23.58 2.25
N THR A 462 -12.96 23.63 2.63
CA THR A 462 -12.50 23.61 4.04
C THR A 462 -12.12 25.01 4.55
N ASP A 463 -12.74 26.04 4.00
CA ASP A 463 -12.44 27.47 4.23
C ASP A 463 -13.56 28.15 5.03
N ASN A 464 -13.28 29.34 5.55
CA ASN A 464 -14.20 30.21 6.26
C ASN A 464 -13.81 31.70 6.10
N PRO A 465 -14.78 32.62 5.93
CA PRO A 465 -16.17 32.35 5.59
C PRO A 465 -16.30 31.72 4.20
N VAL A 466 -17.43 31.07 3.93
CA VAL A 466 -17.76 30.56 2.59
C VAL A 466 -18.65 31.55 1.85
N VAL A 467 -18.37 31.74 0.57
CA VAL A 467 -19.12 32.62 -0.32
C VAL A 467 -20.01 31.79 -1.23
N SER A 468 -21.29 32.13 -1.27
CA SER A 468 -22.25 31.53 -2.19
C SER A 468 -22.62 32.55 -3.26
N SER A 469 -22.09 32.36 -4.47
CA SER A 469 -22.45 33.15 -5.64
C SER A 469 -23.91 32.96 -6.05
N VAL A 470 -24.50 31.79 -5.74
CA VAL A 470 -25.91 31.50 -6.06
C VAL A 470 -26.87 32.29 -5.18
N SER A 471 -26.68 32.23 -3.86
CA SER A 471 -27.51 33.02 -2.92
C SER A 471 -27.02 34.45 -2.74
N GLN A 472 -25.90 34.78 -3.40
CA GLN A 472 -25.16 36.03 -3.23
C GLN A 472 -24.84 36.31 -1.75
N LYS A 473 -24.53 35.33 -0.91
CA LYS A 473 -24.33 35.55 0.54
C LYS A 473 -22.98 35.04 1.03
N VAL A 474 -22.52 35.60 2.15
CA VAL A 474 -21.32 35.14 2.87
C VAL A 474 -21.77 34.47 4.17
N TYR A 475 -21.28 33.24 4.40
CA TYR A 475 -21.64 32.45 5.58
C TYR A 475 -20.39 32.15 6.41
N ASN A 476 -20.49 32.37 7.72
CA ASN A 476 -19.47 31.96 8.67
C ASN A 476 -19.78 30.55 9.17
N GLY A 477 -18.76 29.71 9.25
CA GLY A 477 -18.85 28.33 9.70
C GLY A 477 -17.49 27.82 10.17
N ALA A 478 -17.33 26.50 10.22
CA ALA A 478 -16.13 25.85 10.73
C ALA A 478 -15.67 24.67 9.86
N ASN A 479 -15.87 24.75 8.54
CA ASN A 479 -15.46 23.69 7.60
C ASN A 479 -13.95 23.41 7.61
N PHE A 480 -13.16 24.28 8.24
CA PHE A 480 -11.74 24.14 8.46
C PHE A 480 -11.37 23.10 9.54
N GLN A 481 -12.34 22.59 10.30
CA GLN A 481 -12.08 21.66 11.40
C GLN A 481 -11.84 20.24 10.87
N ALA A 482 -10.60 19.75 11.00
CA ALA A 482 -10.15 18.50 10.38
C ALA A 482 -10.47 17.22 11.20
N THR A 483 -11.56 17.19 11.95
CA THR A 483 -11.87 16.06 12.86
C THR A 483 -12.03 14.74 12.10
N GLU A 484 -12.62 14.74 10.90
CA GLU A 484 -12.74 13.52 10.09
C GLU A 484 -11.37 12.94 9.70
N VAL A 485 -10.39 13.80 9.39
CA VAL A 485 -9.01 13.38 9.10
C VAL A 485 -8.37 12.78 10.34
N ALA A 486 -8.52 13.42 11.51
CA ALA A 486 -7.98 12.91 12.76
C ALA A 486 -8.56 11.53 13.10
N VAL A 487 -9.89 11.38 13.06
CA VAL A 487 -10.57 10.10 13.33
C VAL A 487 -10.14 9.00 12.37
N ALA A 488 -10.00 9.32 11.07
CA ALA A 488 -9.48 8.37 10.08
C ALA A 488 -8.05 7.92 10.42
N MET A 489 -7.18 8.82 10.89
CA MET A 489 -5.80 8.49 11.26
C MET A 489 -5.69 7.71 12.57
N GLU A 490 -6.55 7.97 13.55
CA GLU A 490 -6.64 7.15 14.78
C GLU A 490 -6.99 5.70 14.43
N LYS A 491 -8.02 5.51 13.59
CA LYS A 491 -8.44 4.18 13.11
C LYS A 491 -7.34 3.49 12.31
N ALA A 492 -6.68 4.20 11.40
CA ALA A 492 -5.60 3.64 10.60
C ALA A 492 -4.40 3.19 11.46
N ARG A 493 -4.04 3.96 12.48
CA ARG A 493 -2.96 3.62 13.41
C ARG A 493 -3.27 2.39 14.26
N LEU A 494 -4.49 2.29 14.79
CA LEU A 494 -4.94 1.10 15.47
C LEU A 494 -4.94 -0.13 14.54
N ALA A 495 -5.45 0.03 13.31
CA ALA A 495 -5.43 -1.03 12.30
C ALA A 495 -4.00 -1.52 12.03
N MET A 496 -3.05 -0.61 11.84
CA MET A 496 -1.63 -0.97 11.63
C MET A 496 -1.06 -1.77 12.80
N GLN A 497 -1.32 -1.36 14.04
CA GLN A 497 -0.90 -2.10 15.24
C GLN A 497 -1.45 -3.52 15.27
N MET A 498 -2.72 -3.70 14.91
CA MET A 498 -3.37 -5.01 14.93
C MET A 498 -2.85 -5.89 13.78
N ILE A 499 -2.58 -5.33 12.60
CA ILE A 499 -1.89 -6.04 11.51
C ILE A 499 -0.50 -6.50 11.99
N GLY A 500 0.29 -5.60 12.56
CA GLY A 500 1.61 -5.92 13.11
C GLY A 500 1.54 -7.04 14.17
N LYS A 501 0.56 -6.99 15.07
CA LYS A 501 0.39 -7.99 16.12
C LYS A 501 0.13 -9.38 15.54
N MET A 502 -0.68 -9.46 14.48
CA MET A 502 -0.95 -10.71 13.79
C MET A 502 0.30 -11.24 13.09
N LEU A 503 1.02 -10.39 12.34
CA LEU A 503 2.26 -10.78 11.66
C LEU A 503 3.31 -11.27 12.65
N PHE A 504 3.50 -10.57 13.77
CA PHE A 504 4.41 -11.00 14.84
C PHE A 504 4.05 -12.39 15.36
N ALA A 505 2.78 -12.62 15.72
CA ALA A 505 2.33 -13.92 16.22
C ALA A 505 2.54 -15.04 15.18
N GLN A 506 2.20 -14.80 13.90
CA GLN A 506 2.43 -15.75 12.82
C GLN A 506 3.92 -16.09 12.64
N THR A 507 4.79 -15.09 12.65
CA THR A 507 6.24 -15.32 12.51
C THR A 507 6.83 -16.06 13.70
N SER A 508 6.39 -15.77 14.93
CA SER A 508 6.85 -16.49 16.12
C SER A 508 6.39 -17.96 16.13
N GLU A 509 5.22 -18.26 15.56
CA GLU A 509 4.80 -19.66 15.35
C GLU A 509 5.69 -20.41 14.36
N LEU A 510 6.15 -19.76 13.28
CA LEU A 510 7.06 -20.38 12.31
C LEU A 510 8.45 -20.67 12.91
N ILE A 511 8.97 -19.73 13.71
CA ILE A 511 10.32 -19.79 14.28
C ILE A 511 10.43 -20.79 15.44
N ASN A 512 9.33 -21.07 16.13
CA ASN A 512 9.31 -21.95 17.30
C ASN A 512 9.07 -23.42 16.90
N PRO A 513 10.01 -24.35 17.16
CA PRO A 513 9.90 -25.74 16.73
C PRO A 513 8.72 -26.49 17.38
N ASN A 514 8.25 -26.03 18.55
CA ASN A 514 7.08 -26.59 19.23
C ASN A 514 5.75 -26.18 18.59
N LEU A 515 5.77 -25.14 17.74
CA LEU A 515 4.58 -24.56 17.13
C LEU A 515 4.57 -24.78 15.61
N SER A 516 5.76 -24.90 15.00
CA SER A 516 6.00 -24.88 13.56
C SER A 516 5.74 -26.19 12.82
N ASN A 517 5.22 -27.21 13.50
CA ASN A 517 4.92 -28.52 12.92
C ASN A 517 6.17 -29.17 12.26
N GLY A 518 7.30 -29.22 12.99
CA GLY A 518 8.50 -29.95 12.58
C GLY A 518 9.57 -29.16 11.83
N LEU A 519 9.43 -27.84 11.73
CA LEU A 519 10.55 -26.99 11.28
C LEU A 519 11.58 -26.83 12.42
N PRO A 520 12.88 -26.83 12.11
CA PRO A 520 13.94 -26.55 13.08
C PRO A 520 13.80 -25.19 13.78
N PRO A 521 14.36 -25.04 14.99
CA PRO A 521 14.31 -23.78 15.72
C PRO A 521 14.96 -22.64 14.94
N ASN A 522 14.31 -21.47 14.96
CA ASN A 522 14.76 -20.27 14.24
C ASN A 522 14.90 -20.45 12.72
N LEU A 523 14.30 -21.51 12.16
CA LEU A 523 14.40 -21.86 10.74
C LEU A 523 15.86 -22.05 10.27
N ALA A 524 16.67 -22.69 11.11
CA ALA A 524 18.03 -23.10 10.77
C ALA A 524 18.03 -24.25 9.74
N ALA A 525 18.65 -24.04 8.57
CA ALA A 525 18.77 -25.04 7.51
C ALA A 525 19.97 -26.01 7.74
N ASP A 526 20.88 -25.63 8.62
CA ASP A 526 22.05 -26.35 9.11
C ASP A 526 21.87 -26.72 10.59
N ASN A 527 22.95 -27.10 11.28
CA ASN A 527 22.89 -27.62 12.63
C ASN A 527 22.33 -26.56 13.63
N PRO A 528 21.20 -26.84 14.30
CA PRO A 528 20.59 -25.92 15.26
C PRO A 528 21.50 -25.48 16.42
N SER A 529 22.52 -26.27 16.78
CA SER A 529 23.48 -25.91 17.83
C SER A 529 24.41 -24.75 17.45
N LEU A 530 24.61 -24.52 16.15
CA LEU A 530 25.54 -23.52 15.62
C LEU A 530 24.85 -22.41 14.82
N SER A 531 23.61 -22.64 14.40
CA SER A 531 22.85 -21.73 13.55
C SER A 531 21.59 -21.23 14.22
N PHE A 532 21.57 -19.92 14.45
CA PHE A 532 20.44 -19.22 15.06
C PHE A 532 19.59 -18.46 14.04
N CYS A 533 19.96 -18.52 12.76
CA CYS A 533 19.28 -17.93 11.58
C CYS A 533 18.35 -16.75 11.89
N LEU A 534 17.06 -16.99 12.18
CA LEU A 534 16.06 -15.92 12.34
C LEU A 534 15.84 -15.41 13.78
N LYS A 535 16.66 -15.84 14.76
CA LYS A 535 16.54 -15.39 16.15
C LYS A 535 16.61 -13.86 16.28
N GLY A 536 17.54 -13.22 15.56
CA GLY A 536 17.65 -11.76 15.54
C GLY A 536 16.44 -11.09 14.90
N ALA A 537 15.88 -11.69 13.85
CA ALA A 537 14.67 -11.18 13.20
C ALA A 537 13.44 -11.25 14.12
N ASP A 538 13.30 -12.29 14.95
CA ASP A 538 12.23 -12.40 15.96
C ASP A 538 12.33 -11.30 17.03
N ILE A 539 13.55 -11.02 17.52
CA ILE A 539 13.81 -9.91 18.45
C ILE A 539 13.43 -8.56 17.81
N ASN A 540 13.82 -8.36 16.55
CA ASN A 540 13.47 -7.14 15.80
C ASN A 540 11.95 -7.01 15.64
N MET A 541 11.24 -8.08 15.29
CA MET A 541 9.78 -8.08 15.19
C MET A 541 9.11 -7.72 16.52
N ALA A 542 9.64 -8.19 17.65
CA ALA A 542 9.15 -7.79 18.97
C ALA A 542 9.37 -6.30 19.25
N ALA A 543 10.55 -5.76 18.90
CA ALA A 543 10.84 -4.33 19.02
C ALA A 543 9.88 -3.47 18.15
N TYR A 544 9.73 -3.83 16.88
CA TYR A 544 8.82 -3.14 15.95
C TYR A 544 7.36 -3.19 16.42
N GLN A 545 6.90 -4.35 16.88
CA GLN A 545 5.53 -4.49 17.41
C GLN A 545 5.31 -3.64 18.68
N SER A 546 6.34 -3.52 19.52
CA SER A 546 6.25 -2.74 20.76
C SER A 546 6.18 -1.24 20.46
N GLU A 547 7.01 -0.76 19.53
CA GLU A 547 6.94 0.62 19.04
C GLU A 547 5.60 0.90 18.36
N LEU A 548 5.10 -0.02 17.54
CA LEU A 548 3.79 0.12 16.90
C LEU A 548 2.64 0.17 17.91
N GLY A 549 2.76 -0.56 19.03
CA GLY A 549 1.86 -0.49 20.17
C GLY A 549 1.84 0.90 20.82
N PHE A 550 3.02 1.51 21.03
CA PHE A 550 3.11 2.88 21.52
C PHE A 550 2.52 3.89 20.54
N LEU A 551 2.84 3.72 19.25
CA LEU A 551 2.35 4.58 18.16
C LEU A 551 0.85 4.47 17.92
N ALA A 552 0.11 3.57 18.58
CA ALA A 552 -1.35 3.46 18.47
C ALA A 552 -2.12 4.28 19.53
N ASN A 553 -1.44 4.85 20.53
CA ASN A 553 -2.08 5.67 21.57
C ASN A 553 -2.73 6.94 21.02
N PRO A 554 -3.98 7.26 21.37
CA PRO A 554 -4.72 8.35 20.73
C PRO A 554 -4.00 9.71 20.85
N VAL A 555 -3.99 10.47 19.75
CA VAL A 555 -3.48 11.85 19.73
C VAL A 555 -4.61 12.81 20.12
N THR A 556 -5.83 12.55 19.68
CA THR A 556 -6.99 13.42 19.91
C THR A 556 -7.40 13.57 21.37
N SER A 557 -6.98 12.67 22.27
CA SER A 557 -7.17 12.83 23.72
C SER A 557 -6.30 13.93 24.34
N HIS A 558 -5.34 14.48 23.59
CA HIS A 558 -4.40 15.51 24.06
C HIS A 558 -4.75 16.93 23.60
N VAL A 559 -5.97 17.15 23.09
CA VAL A 559 -6.45 18.48 22.69
C VAL A 559 -6.27 19.50 23.82
N GLN A 560 -5.63 20.62 23.49
CA GLN A 560 -5.44 21.75 24.39
C GLN A 560 -6.29 22.93 23.94
N SER A 561 -6.76 23.73 24.88
CA SER A 561 -7.37 25.02 24.55
C SER A 561 -6.29 26.00 24.07
N ALA A 562 -6.46 26.55 22.88
CA ALA A 562 -5.46 27.38 22.22
C ALA A 562 -6.05 28.72 21.75
N GLU A 563 -5.14 29.64 21.39
CA GLU A 563 -5.47 30.92 20.72
C GLU A 563 -6.53 31.73 21.49
N LEU A 564 -6.15 32.25 22.68
CA LEU A 564 -7.03 33.01 23.57
C LEU A 564 -8.35 32.28 23.91
N HIS A 565 -8.30 30.95 24.00
CA HIS A 565 -9.45 30.05 24.21
C HIS A 565 -10.49 30.02 23.08
N ASN A 566 -10.29 30.76 21.99
CA ASN A 566 -11.17 30.70 20.82
C ASN A 566 -11.10 29.32 20.15
N GLN A 567 -9.93 28.67 20.18
CA GLN A 567 -9.73 27.29 19.69
C GLN A 567 -9.71 26.31 20.86
N SER A 568 -10.78 26.33 21.67
CA SER A 568 -10.96 25.45 22.82
C SER A 568 -11.10 23.97 22.46
N ILE A 569 -11.50 23.68 21.21
CA ILE A 569 -11.49 22.37 20.59
C ILE A 569 -10.73 22.41 19.27
N ASN A 570 -9.99 21.34 18.98
CA ASN A 570 -9.22 21.18 17.75
C ASN A 570 -9.00 19.70 17.44
N SER A 571 -8.68 19.38 16.19
CA SER A 571 -8.62 17.99 15.72
C SER A 571 -7.26 17.33 15.90
N LEU A 572 -6.16 18.10 15.93
CA LEU A 572 -4.78 17.58 15.88
C LEU A 572 -4.49 16.69 14.66
N ALA A 573 -5.25 16.85 13.57
CA ALA A 573 -5.22 15.94 12.42
C ALA A 573 -3.84 15.79 11.78
N LEU A 574 -3.07 16.87 11.62
CA LEU A 574 -1.72 16.78 11.05
C LEU A 574 -0.75 16.00 11.97
N VAL A 575 -0.93 16.09 13.29
CA VAL A 575 -0.15 15.32 14.26
C VAL A 575 -0.51 13.83 14.17
N ALA A 576 -1.80 13.51 14.13
CA ALA A 576 -2.28 12.13 13.96
C ALA A 576 -1.78 11.52 12.62
N ALA A 577 -1.85 12.27 11.52
CA ALA A 577 -1.36 11.83 10.22
C ALA A 577 0.16 11.61 10.18
N ARG A 578 0.93 12.44 10.90
CA ARG A 578 2.38 12.26 11.05
C ARG A 578 2.73 10.96 11.78
N TYR A 579 2.05 10.65 12.88
CA TYR A 579 2.25 9.38 13.57
C TYR A 579 1.74 8.20 12.75
N ALA A 580 0.69 8.37 11.94
CA ALA A 580 0.25 7.34 11.00
C ALA A 580 1.36 7.00 10.00
N MET A 581 2.04 8.00 9.43
CA MET A 581 3.19 7.76 8.54
C MET A 581 4.33 7.02 9.25
N LYS A 582 4.59 7.30 10.53
CA LYS A 582 5.56 6.53 11.33
C LYS A 582 5.11 5.08 11.55
N SER A 583 3.83 4.86 11.83
CA SER A 583 3.27 3.50 11.91
C SER A 583 3.39 2.73 10.58
N VAL A 584 3.24 3.40 9.44
CA VAL A 584 3.47 2.78 8.12
C VAL A 584 4.93 2.34 7.98
N ASP A 585 5.89 3.18 8.38
CA ASP A 585 7.32 2.84 8.33
C ASP A 585 7.63 1.59 9.15
N THR A 586 7.18 1.54 10.41
CA THR A 586 7.37 0.41 11.32
C THR A 586 6.67 -0.86 10.81
N LEU A 587 5.42 -0.76 10.35
CA LEU A 587 4.70 -1.91 9.80
C LEU A 587 5.34 -2.43 8.51
N SER A 588 5.94 -1.56 7.69
CA SER A 588 6.67 -1.97 6.49
C SER A 588 7.91 -2.81 6.83
N LEU A 589 8.64 -2.45 7.90
CA LEU A 589 9.76 -3.27 8.42
C LEU A 589 9.28 -4.65 8.85
N MET A 590 8.16 -4.72 9.59
CA MET A 590 7.55 -5.98 10.00
C MET A 590 7.10 -6.82 8.82
N THR A 591 6.47 -6.19 7.81
CA THR A 591 5.97 -6.86 6.61
C THR A 591 7.12 -7.47 5.79
N ALA A 592 8.21 -6.72 5.57
CA ALA A 592 9.39 -7.22 4.88
C ALA A 592 10.04 -8.40 5.63
N THR A 593 10.16 -8.27 6.96
CA THR A 593 10.71 -9.31 7.82
C THR A 593 9.84 -10.58 7.80
N ALA A 594 8.51 -10.43 7.88
CA ALA A 594 7.57 -11.53 7.84
C ALA A 594 7.56 -12.25 6.47
N ILE A 595 7.72 -11.53 5.36
CA ILE A 595 7.92 -12.15 4.04
C ILE A 595 9.19 -12.99 4.04
N TYR A 596 10.33 -12.46 4.51
CA TYR A 596 11.59 -13.21 4.55
C TYR A 596 11.47 -14.49 5.39
N ILE A 597 10.91 -14.38 6.61
CA ILE A 597 10.67 -15.51 7.51
C ILE A 597 9.75 -16.55 6.85
N GLY A 598 8.63 -16.10 6.27
CA GLY A 598 7.66 -16.97 5.62
C GLY A 598 8.25 -17.75 4.44
N LEU A 599 8.98 -17.08 3.54
CA LEU A 599 9.59 -17.74 2.39
C LEU A 599 10.71 -18.70 2.80
N GLN A 600 11.52 -18.36 3.81
CA GLN A 600 12.48 -19.29 4.41
C GLN A 600 11.77 -20.55 4.95
N ALA A 601 10.66 -20.37 5.66
CA ALA A 601 9.89 -21.48 6.23
C ALA A 601 9.30 -22.40 5.17
N VAL A 602 8.77 -21.83 4.09
CA VAL A 602 8.19 -22.58 2.96
C VAL A 602 9.27 -23.39 2.23
N ASP A 603 10.43 -22.80 1.94
CA ASP A 603 11.54 -23.52 1.31
C ASP A 603 11.99 -24.72 2.16
N MET A 604 12.16 -24.51 3.47
CA MET A 604 12.49 -25.58 4.40
C MET A 604 11.40 -26.66 4.46
N ARG A 605 10.13 -26.26 4.46
CA ARG A 605 9.00 -27.19 4.48
C ARG A 605 9.04 -28.12 3.28
N VAL A 606 9.18 -27.56 2.08
CA VAL A 606 9.23 -28.35 0.85
C VAL A 606 10.48 -29.22 0.81
N MET A 607 11.64 -28.70 1.23
CA MET A 607 12.88 -29.48 1.32
C MET A 607 12.71 -30.71 2.22
N HIS A 608 12.18 -30.54 3.43
CA HIS A 608 11.96 -31.64 4.36
C HIS A 608 10.90 -32.61 3.86
N MET A 609 9.77 -32.13 3.34
CA MET A 609 8.70 -33.00 2.82
C MET A 609 9.19 -33.87 1.66
N THR A 610 9.89 -33.27 0.69
CA THR A 610 10.39 -34.00 -0.48
C THR A 610 11.48 -35.00 -0.10
N PHE A 611 12.34 -34.67 0.86
CA PHE A 611 13.32 -35.61 1.41
C PHE A 611 12.64 -36.82 2.09
N LEU A 612 11.60 -36.57 2.89
CA LEU A 612 10.89 -37.64 3.61
C LEU A 612 10.03 -38.52 2.70
N GLU A 613 9.66 -38.04 1.52
CA GLU A 613 9.05 -38.88 0.47
C GLU A 613 10.10 -39.73 -0.27
N TYR A 614 11.31 -39.18 -0.48
CA TYR A 614 12.43 -39.86 -1.13
C TYR A 614 13.09 -40.94 -0.26
N PHE A 615 13.51 -40.58 0.95
CA PHE A 615 14.41 -41.39 1.78
C PHE A 615 13.89 -42.79 2.15
N PRO A 616 12.58 -43.02 2.42
CA PRO A 616 12.07 -44.37 2.66
C PRO A 616 12.39 -45.35 1.53
N GLY A 617 12.48 -44.89 0.27
CA GLY A 617 12.90 -45.71 -0.86
C GLY A 617 14.32 -46.27 -0.72
N GLU A 618 15.24 -45.49 -0.13
CA GLU A 618 16.61 -45.94 0.17
C GLU A 618 16.64 -46.97 1.31
N VAL A 619 15.74 -46.85 2.28
CA VAL A 619 15.65 -47.79 3.41
C VAL A 619 15.30 -49.21 2.94
N LYS A 620 14.62 -49.37 1.79
CA LYS A 620 14.40 -50.69 1.16
C LYS A 620 15.71 -51.45 0.94
N LYS A 621 16.74 -50.75 0.45
CA LYS A 621 18.07 -51.34 0.21
C LYS A 621 18.72 -51.81 1.51
N TYR A 622 18.53 -51.05 2.60
CA TYR A 622 19.08 -51.37 3.91
C TYR A 622 18.36 -52.53 4.59
N ILE A 623 17.05 -52.67 4.38
CA ILE A 623 16.28 -53.84 4.84
C ILE A 623 16.82 -55.10 4.13
N LEU A 624 16.97 -55.05 2.81
CA LEU A 624 17.54 -56.17 2.04
C LEU A 624 18.98 -56.48 2.45
N GLN A 625 19.79 -55.47 2.77
CA GLN A 625 21.15 -55.69 3.25
C GLN A 625 21.20 -56.34 4.65
N GLY A 626 20.29 -55.94 5.55
CA GLY A 626 20.25 -56.45 6.92
C GLY A 626 19.65 -57.85 7.03
N TYR A 627 18.55 -58.10 6.32
CA TYR A 627 17.78 -59.33 6.44
C TYR A 627 17.98 -60.30 5.26
N GLY A 628 18.30 -59.80 4.06
CA GLY A 628 18.44 -60.61 2.85
C GLY A 628 17.20 -61.46 2.56
N ASP A 629 17.41 -62.68 2.08
CA ASP A 629 16.35 -63.65 1.79
C ASP A 629 15.78 -64.32 3.06
N LYS A 630 16.21 -63.91 4.26
CA LYS A 630 15.80 -64.52 5.54
C LYS A 630 14.43 -64.05 6.03
N ILE A 631 13.86 -63.00 5.43
CA ILE A 631 12.50 -62.53 5.69
C ILE A 631 11.61 -62.80 4.48
N SER A 632 10.32 -63.06 4.70
CA SER A 632 9.39 -63.26 3.60
C SER A 632 9.07 -61.92 2.90
N ALA A 633 8.56 -62.00 1.67
CA ALA A 633 8.06 -60.81 0.97
C ALA A 633 6.93 -60.10 1.76
N GLU A 634 6.09 -60.86 2.47
CA GLU A 634 5.05 -60.32 3.34
C GLU A 634 5.64 -59.53 4.51
N ASP A 635 6.66 -60.08 5.18
CA ASP A 635 7.34 -59.41 6.28
C ASP A 635 8.08 -58.15 5.79
N PHE A 636 8.68 -58.19 4.59
CA PHE A 636 9.29 -57.01 3.96
C PHE A 636 8.27 -55.89 3.71
N GLU A 637 7.13 -56.20 3.10
CA GLU A 637 6.08 -55.20 2.84
C GLU A 637 5.46 -54.65 4.12
N LEU A 638 5.28 -55.49 5.14
CA LEU A 638 4.81 -55.07 6.46
C LEU A 638 5.77 -54.06 7.10
N ILE A 639 7.07 -54.38 7.12
CA ILE A 639 8.13 -53.48 7.60
C ILE A 639 8.07 -52.18 6.80
N PHE A 640 8.08 -52.26 5.47
CA PHE A 640 8.15 -51.09 4.61
C PHE A 640 6.96 -50.15 4.83
N LYS A 641 5.76 -50.70 4.99
CA LYS A 641 4.54 -49.93 5.30
C LYS A 641 4.62 -49.23 6.66
N ALA A 642 5.25 -49.85 7.65
CA ALA A 642 5.38 -49.30 9.00
C ALA A 642 6.48 -48.23 9.14
N ILE A 643 7.59 -48.36 8.41
CA ILE A 643 8.73 -47.44 8.59
C ILE A 643 8.47 -46.04 8.03
N LYS A 644 7.70 -45.88 6.95
CA LYS A 644 7.46 -44.58 6.32
C LYS A 644 6.83 -43.56 7.29
N PRO A 645 5.69 -43.85 7.94
CA PRO A 645 5.11 -42.93 8.92
C PRO A 645 6.01 -42.73 10.15
N GLU A 646 6.77 -43.76 10.56
CA GLU A 646 7.67 -43.68 11.71
C GLU A 646 8.88 -42.77 11.45
N ILE A 647 9.50 -42.84 10.26
CA ILE A 647 10.56 -41.91 9.84
C ILE A 647 10.04 -40.48 9.90
N HIS A 648 8.86 -40.23 9.35
CA HIS A 648 8.25 -38.89 9.31
C HIS A 648 7.98 -38.36 10.73
N ARG A 649 7.35 -39.18 11.58
CA ARG A 649 7.05 -38.84 12.98
C ARG A 649 8.32 -38.54 13.77
N SER A 650 9.31 -39.43 13.73
CA SER A 650 10.57 -39.30 14.47
C SER A 650 11.40 -38.12 13.97
N TRP A 651 11.40 -37.86 12.65
CA TRP A 651 12.07 -36.69 12.06
C TRP A 651 11.48 -35.38 12.59
N ILE A 652 10.15 -35.26 12.63
CA ILE A 652 9.46 -34.06 13.15
C ILE A 652 9.73 -33.87 14.65
N ALA A 653 9.59 -34.93 15.44
CA ALA A 653 9.77 -34.90 16.89
C ALA A 653 11.20 -34.50 17.32
N ASN A 654 12.18 -34.71 16.45
CA ASN A 654 13.60 -34.43 16.71
C ASN A 654 14.14 -33.23 15.90
N SER A 655 13.27 -32.31 15.48
CA SER A 655 13.63 -31.13 14.66
C SER A 655 14.60 -30.14 15.34
N SER A 656 14.69 -30.15 16.66
CA SER A 656 15.62 -29.29 17.44
C SER A 656 17.01 -29.90 17.65
N ARG A 657 17.29 -31.09 17.10
CA ARG A 657 18.60 -31.75 17.21
C ARG A 657 19.45 -31.47 15.98
N ASP A 658 20.77 -31.46 16.18
CA ASP A 658 21.74 -31.51 15.08
C ASP A 658 21.51 -32.74 14.21
N LEU A 659 21.90 -32.63 12.93
CA LEU A 659 21.52 -33.59 11.91
C LEU A 659 21.92 -35.03 12.28
N GLU A 660 23.14 -35.23 12.77
CA GLU A 660 23.63 -36.56 13.11
C GLU A 660 22.82 -37.19 14.25
N ASP A 661 22.55 -36.44 15.30
CA ASP A 661 21.73 -36.91 16.42
C ASP A 661 20.27 -37.10 16.04
N ARG A 662 19.72 -36.23 15.18
CA ARG A 662 18.38 -36.38 14.61
C ARG A 662 18.27 -37.70 13.84
N CYS A 663 19.22 -37.99 12.95
CA CYS A 663 19.27 -39.25 12.20
C CYS A 663 19.47 -40.47 13.10
N ARG A 664 20.29 -40.37 14.17
CA ARG A 664 20.42 -41.44 15.17
C ARG A 664 19.10 -41.72 15.88
N MET A 665 18.32 -40.70 16.23
CA MET A 665 16.99 -40.89 16.84
C MET A 665 16.01 -41.53 15.87
N VAL A 666 15.99 -41.10 14.61
CA VAL A 666 15.16 -41.72 13.56
C VAL A 666 15.53 -43.19 13.37
N SER A 667 16.82 -43.49 13.27
CA SER A 667 17.34 -44.85 13.18
C SER A 667 16.85 -45.71 14.34
N ARG A 668 17.00 -45.23 15.58
CA ARG A 668 16.50 -45.93 16.78
C ARG A 668 15.00 -46.18 16.71
N SER A 669 14.19 -45.15 16.44
CA SER A 669 12.73 -45.24 16.28
C SER A 669 12.33 -46.34 15.31
N VAL A 670 12.87 -46.28 14.08
CA VAL A 670 12.59 -47.25 13.02
C VAL A 670 12.97 -48.66 13.45
N THR A 671 14.15 -48.83 14.04
CA THR A 671 14.62 -50.15 14.44
C THR A 671 13.83 -50.75 15.59
N THR A 672 13.35 -49.93 16.53
CA THR A 672 12.43 -50.37 17.58
C THR A 672 11.11 -50.84 16.97
N THR A 673 10.52 -50.08 16.04
CA THR A 673 9.29 -50.49 15.35
C THR A 673 9.45 -51.81 14.61
N VAL A 674 10.55 -51.98 13.87
CA VAL A 674 10.84 -53.22 13.12
C VAL A 674 11.06 -54.41 14.06
N PHE A 675 11.82 -54.21 15.15
CA PHE A 675 12.08 -55.26 16.14
C PHE A 675 10.78 -55.76 16.78
N THR A 676 9.88 -54.86 17.18
CA THR A 676 8.57 -55.21 17.74
C THR A 676 7.71 -55.97 16.73
N LEU A 677 7.59 -55.46 15.50
CA LEU A 677 6.77 -56.09 14.46
C LEU A 677 7.20 -57.53 14.12
N LEU A 678 8.51 -57.78 14.06
CA LEU A 678 9.04 -59.12 13.78
C LEU A 678 9.03 -60.02 15.02
N GLY A 679 9.17 -59.46 16.23
CA GLY A 679 9.10 -60.18 17.49
C GLY A 679 7.73 -60.76 17.80
N ASP A 680 6.66 -60.06 17.41
CA ASP A 680 5.27 -60.49 17.64
C ASP A 680 4.82 -61.67 16.73
N ARG A 681 5.67 -62.11 15.79
CA ARG A 681 5.41 -63.26 14.91
C ARG A 681 5.69 -64.59 15.66
N ALA A 682 4.74 -65.01 16.52
CA ALA A 682 4.83 -66.23 17.33
C ALA A 682 5.11 -67.54 16.54
N ALA A 683 4.76 -67.59 15.25
CA ALA A 683 4.97 -68.75 14.39
C ALA A 683 6.43 -69.02 13.99
N LYS A 684 7.38 -68.12 14.30
CA LYS A 684 8.80 -68.26 13.93
C LYS A 684 9.77 -68.20 15.12
N ASP A 685 9.30 -68.22 16.38
CA ASP A 685 10.12 -68.01 17.59
C ASP A 685 11.14 -69.13 17.85
N THR A 686 12.21 -69.11 17.05
CA THR A 686 13.36 -70.00 17.08
C THR A 686 14.61 -69.18 17.37
N LEU A 687 15.64 -69.79 17.94
CA LEU A 687 16.92 -69.12 18.20
C LEU A 687 17.53 -68.50 16.93
N GLU A 688 17.34 -69.16 15.78
CA GLU A 688 17.81 -68.67 14.47
C GLU A 688 17.03 -67.44 13.98
N TRP A 689 15.72 -67.41 14.22
CA TRP A 689 14.89 -66.24 13.95
C TRP A 689 15.24 -65.05 14.85
N GLN A 690 15.44 -65.29 16.16
CA GLN A 690 15.87 -64.25 17.10
C GLN A 690 17.23 -63.66 16.68
N ARG A 691 18.18 -64.50 16.26
CA ARG A 691 19.48 -64.05 15.73
C ARG A 691 19.31 -63.24 14.44
N THR A 692 18.43 -63.67 13.55
CA THR A 692 18.12 -62.95 12.30
C THR A 692 17.53 -61.58 12.57
N ILE A 693 16.56 -61.48 13.50
CA ILE A 693 15.98 -60.20 13.92
C ILE A 693 17.07 -59.29 14.47
N PHE A 694 17.89 -59.76 15.40
CA PHE A 694 18.92 -58.94 16.04
C PHE A 694 19.96 -58.43 15.04
N GLN A 695 20.52 -59.32 14.21
CA GLN A 695 21.54 -58.96 13.22
C GLN A 695 21.01 -58.04 12.12
N GLY A 696 19.80 -58.32 11.62
CA GLY A 696 19.15 -57.50 10.61
C GLY A 696 18.79 -56.11 11.14
N THR A 697 18.25 -56.04 12.36
CA THR A 697 17.90 -54.77 13.02
C THR A 697 19.15 -53.94 13.30
N ASP A 698 20.24 -54.54 13.80
CA ASP A 698 21.50 -53.82 14.03
C ASP A 698 22.12 -53.29 12.72
N THR A 699 22.07 -54.08 11.64
CA THR A 699 22.55 -53.65 10.33
C THR A 699 21.71 -52.50 9.79
N LEU A 700 20.37 -52.60 9.85
CA LEU A 700 19.45 -51.53 9.48
C LEU A 700 19.71 -50.25 10.27
N ARG A 701 19.89 -50.38 11.59
CA ARG A 701 20.23 -49.26 12.50
C ARG A 701 21.50 -48.55 12.07
N ARG A 702 22.58 -49.30 11.82
CA ARG A 702 23.88 -48.74 11.39
C ARG A 702 23.75 -48.07 10.03
N CYS A 703 23.10 -48.70 9.06
CA CYS A 703 22.91 -48.14 7.72
C CYS A 703 22.12 -46.82 7.76
N ILE A 704 20.98 -46.75 8.46
CA ILE A 704 20.20 -45.50 8.56
C ILE A 704 21.01 -44.42 9.27
N ALA A 705 21.65 -44.74 10.40
CA ALA A 705 22.39 -43.75 11.19
C ALA A 705 23.59 -43.16 10.43
N GLN A 706 24.26 -43.94 9.56
CA GLN A 706 25.42 -43.49 8.79
C GLN A 706 25.05 -42.84 7.45
N ARG A 707 24.01 -43.35 6.76
CA ARG A 707 23.69 -42.92 5.39
C ARG A 707 22.66 -41.80 5.32
N MET A 708 21.74 -41.70 6.29
CA MET A 708 20.71 -40.65 6.30
C MET A 708 21.29 -39.23 6.41
N PRO A 709 22.29 -38.94 7.26
CA PRO A 709 22.91 -37.61 7.31
C PRO A 709 23.52 -37.22 5.96
N VAL A 710 24.27 -38.14 5.34
CA VAL A 710 24.88 -37.93 4.01
C VAL A 710 23.82 -37.63 2.95
N ALA A 711 22.76 -38.46 2.90
CA ALA A 711 21.67 -38.28 1.96
C ALA A 711 20.95 -36.94 2.16
N PHE A 712 20.76 -36.51 3.41
CA PHE A 712 20.10 -35.23 3.70
C PHE A 712 20.96 -34.03 3.30
N VAL A 713 22.27 -34.05 3.57
CA VAL A 713 23.19 -32.97 3.16
C VAL A 713 23.23 -32.85 1.64
N GLN A 714 23.33 -33.97 0.92
CA GLN A 714 23.27 -33.99 -0.55
C GLN A 714 21.91 -33.49 -1.07
N TRP A 715 20.81 -33.89 -0.43
CA TRP A 715 19.47 -33.43 -0.78
C TRP A 715 19.34 -31.91 -0.58
N ARG A 716 19.82 -31.37 0.54
CA ARG A 716 19.80 -29.92 0.82
C ARG A 716 20.60 -29.14 -0.22
N GLN A 717 21.78 -29.61 -0.62
CA GLN A 717 22.60 -28.95 -1.63
C GLN A 717 21.91 -28.93 -3.00
N THR A 718 21.44 -30.09 -3.46
CA THR A 718 20.70 -30.18 -4.74
C THR A 718 19.37 -29.42 -4.69
N PHE A 719 18.73 -29.31 -3.51
CA PHE A 719 17.59 -28.44 -3.29
C PHE A 719 17.95 -26.97 -3.46
N ALA A 720 19.07 -26.53 -2.88
CA ALA A 720 19.55 -25.14 -2.96
C ALA A 720 19.94 -24.70 -4.38
N GLU A 721 20.46 -25.62 -5.20
CA GLU A 721 20.84 -25.35 -6.61
C GLU A 721 19.63 -25.04 -7.50
N ASP A 722 18.45 -25.57 -7.15
CA ASP A 722 17.22 -25.36 -7.91
C ASP A 722 16.01 -25.34 -6.96
N THR A 723 15.99 -24.34 -6.08
CA THR A 723 14.98 -24.16 -5.03
C THR A 723 13.63 -23.81 -5.64
N ALA A 724 13.61 -22.84 -6.56
CA ALA A 724 12.37 -22.36 -7.18
C ALA A 724 11.61 -23.48 -7.90
N ARG A 725 12.28 -24.34 -8.69
CA ARG A 725 11.61 -25.45 -9.38
C ARG A 725 10.96 -26.45 -8.44
N LYS A 726 11.50 -26.62 -7.22
CA LYS A 726 10.96 -27.55 -6.22
C LYS A 726 9.86 -26.92 -5.37
N THR A 727 10.04 -25.66 -4.95
CA THR A 727 9.09 -24.96 -4.09
C THR A 727 7.86 -24.46 -4.85
N VAL A 728 8.04 -23.76 -5.97
CA VAL A 728 6.94 -23.11 -6.71
C VAL A 728 5.76 -24.03 -7.06
N PRO A 729 5.96 -25.30 -7.50
CA PRO A 729 4.85 -26.19 -7.83
C PRO A 729 3.97 -26.61 -6.64
N MET A 730 4.38 -26.30 -5.41
CA MET A 730 3.67 -26.62 -4.17
C MET A 730 2.81 -25.45 -3.66
N LEU A 731 3.08 -24.25 -4.15
CA LEU A 731 2.49 -23.00 -3.67
C LEU A 731 1.14 -22.70 -4.33
N SER A 732 0.32 -21.91 -3.63
CA SER A 732 -0.86 -21.27 -4.19
C SER A 732 -0.49 -20.24 -5.25
N ASP A 733 -1.47 -19.80 -6.04
CA ASP A 733 -1.24 -18.80 -7.09
C ASP A 733 -0.61 -17.52 -6.51
N SER A 734 -1.03 -17.08 -5.32
CA SER A 734 -0.58 -15.82 -4.73
C SER A 734 0.77 -15.90 -4.04
N THR A 735 1.02 -16.97 -3.30
CA THR A 735 2.30 -17.17 -2.63
C THR A 735 3.37 -17.52 -3.64
N LYS A 736 3.02 -18.17 -4.77
CA LYS A 736 3.89 -18.32 -5.94
C LYS A 736 4.31 -16.96 -6.51
N ALA A 737 3.38 -16.05 -6.77
CA ALA A 737 3.70 -14.73 -7.32
C ALA A 737 4.64 -13.95 -6.38
N LEU A 738 4.36 -13.96 -5.07
CA LEU A 738 5.24 -13.35 -4.06
C LEU A 738 6.62 -14.02 -4.04
N TYR A 739 6.66 -15.36 -4.06
CA TYR A 739 7.89 -16.15 -4.02
C TYR A 739 8.78 -15.81 -5.22
N GLN A 740 8.24 -15.84 -6.44
CA GLN A 740 8.99 -15.54 -7.67
C GLN A 740 9.48 -14.11 -7.69
N PHE A 741 8.66 -13.14 -7.24
CA PHE A 741 9.10 -11.76 -7.14
C PHE A 741 10.30 -11.60 -6.18
N VAL A 742 10.27 -12.24 -5.01
CA VAL A 742 11.34 -12.09 -4.01
C VAL A 742 12.59 -12.91 -4.36
N ARG A 743 12.42 -14.15 -4.83
CA ARG A 743 13.53 -15.08 -5.09
C ARG A 743 14.16 -14.86 -6.46
N ASP A 744 13.34 -14.61 -7.48
CA ASP A 744 13.81 -14.49 -8.87
C ASP A 744 14.08 -13.03 -9.23
N GLU A 745 13.12 -12.12 -9.02
CA GLU A 745 13.26 -10.70 -9.44
C GLU A 745 14.16 -9.89 -8.48
N LEU A 746 13.96 -10.01 -7.16
CA LEU A 746 14.81 -9.34 -6.17
C LEU A 746 16.11 -10.10 -5.86
N GLY A 747 16.22 -11.38 -6.27
CA GLY A 747 17.40 -12.21 -6.07
C GLY A 747 17.70 -12.55 -4.61
N VAL A 748 16.69 -12.57 -3.72
CA VAL A 748 16.86 -12.92 -2.30
C VAL A 748 16.85 -14.45 -2.15
N PRO A 749 17.96 -15.11 -1.79
CA PRO A 749 18.07 -16.57 -1.86
C PRO A 749 17.47 -17.29 -0.63
N PHE A 750 17.29 -18.62 -0.74
CA PHE A 750 16.99 -19.52 0.39
C PHE A 750 18.21 -19.65 1.30
N HIS A 751 18.15 -19.22 2.56
CA HIS A 751 19.31 -19.15 3.46
C HIS A 751 19.74 -20.53 3.97
N LEU A 752 21.01 -20.89 3.77
CA LEU A 752 21.58 -22.22 4.06
C LEU A 752 22.33 -22.30 5.40
N GLY A 753 22.40 -21.19 6.14
CA GLY A 753 23.03 -21.14 7.47
C GLY A 753 24.41 -20.51 7.41
N LEU A 754 25.36 -21.05 8.17
CA LEU A 754 26.71 -20.46 8.32
C LEU A 754 27.47 -20.30 6.99
N VAL A 755 27.21 -21.15 6.00
CA VAL A 755 27.84 -21.05 4.67
C VAL A 755 27.50 -19.75 3.92
N ASP A 756 26.38 -19.11 4.27
CA ASP A 756 25.96 -17.82 3.72
C ASP A 756 26.48 -16.63 4.53
N ASP A 757 27.19 -16.87 5.64
CA ASP A 757 27.76 -15.79 6.44
C ASP A 757 28.78 -14.98 5.61
N PRO A 758 28.68 -13.64 5.57
CA PRO A 758 29.59 -12.81 4.76
C PRO A 758 31.08 -12.97 5.10
N LEU A 759 31.41 -13.44 6.30
CA LEU A 759 32.78 -13.66 6.77
C LEU A 759 33.25 -15.12 6.58
N SER A 760 32.37 -16.02 6.13
CA SER A 760 32.77 -17.39 5.80
C SER A 760 33.68 -17.39 4.56
N GLU A 761 34.94 -17.77 4.73
CA GLU A 761 35.91 -17.75 3.63
C GLU A 761 35.54 -18.78 2.55
N PRO A 762 35.85 -18.54 1.26
CA PRO A 762 35.65 -19.52 0.19
C PRO A 762 36.49 -20.80 0.34
N THR A 763 37.48 -20.80 1.24
CA THR A 763 38.54 -21.82 1.34
C THR A 763 38.88 -22.26 2.76
N SER A 764 38.21 -21.75 3.79
CA SER A 764 38.39 -22.29 5.14
C SER A 764 37.30 -23.31 5.43
N ASN A 765 37.71 -24.48 5.91
CA ASN A 765 36.91 -25.62 6.39
C ASN A 765 35.83 -25.21 7.43
N THR A 766 34.86 -24.39 7.03
CA THR A 766 33.81 -23.78 7.87
C THR A 766 32.41 -24.25 7.52
N THR A 767 32.24 -25.08 6.47
CA THR A 767 31.38 -26.26 6.64
C THR A 767 31.96 -26.99 7.83
N THR A 768 31.21 -27.08 8.95
CA THR A 768 31.61 -27.90 10.09
C THR A 768 32.27 -29.17 9.55
N ASP A 769 33.46 -29.54 10.03
CA ASP A 769 34.29 -30.65 9.56
C ASP A 769 33.44 -31.91 9.21
N VAL A 770 32.31 -32.09 9.89
CA VAL A 770 31.23 -33.05 9.65
C VAL A 770 30.48 -32.93 8.30
N GLU A 771 30.01 -31.75 7.88
CA GLU A 771 29.28 -31.59 6.61
C GLU A 771 30.19 -31.79 5.39
N GLU A 772 31.43 -31.32 5.44
CA GLU A 772 32.41 -31.55 4.38
C GLU A 772 32.80 -33.02 4.29
N ARG A 773 32.93 -33.71 5.44
CA ARG A 773 33.07 -35.18 5.48
C ARG A 773 31.90 -35.90 4.81
N TYR A 774 30.66 -35.44 5.00
CA TYR A 774 29.51 -36.05 4.33
C TYR A 774 29.50 -35.79 2.83
N LEU A 775 29.86 -34.58 2.39
CA LEU A 775 29.98 -34.27 0.97
C LEU A 775 31.13 -35.05 0.30
N ALA A 776 32.27 -35.21 0.99
CA ALA A 776 33.37 -36.06 0.54
C ALA A 776 32.93 -37.53 0.42
N ALA A 777 32.22 -38.06 1.42
CA ALA A 777 31.67 -39.41 1.37
C ALA A 777 30.64 -39.62 0.24
N ALA A 778 29.85 -38.59 -0.08
CA ALA A 778 28.92 -38.63 -1.22
C ALA A 778 29.65 -38.64 -2.57
N ARG A 779 30.75 -37.86 -2.70
CA ARG A 779 31.60 -37.82 -3.90
C ARG A 779 32.34 -39.14 -4.16
N GLU A 780 32.71 -39.87 -3.11
CA GLU A 780 33.30 -41.21 -3.27
C GLU A 780 32.30 -42.26 -3.78
N SER A 781 30.99 -42.05 -3.55
CA SER A 781 29.94 -42.97 -4.01
C SER A 781 29.37 -42.67 -5.41
N ASP A 782 29.44 -41.42 -5.88
CA ASP A 782 28.95 -40.99 -7.19
C ASP A 782 30.10 -40.49 -8.08
N LYS A 783 30.38 -41.18 -9.20
CA LYS A 783 31.32 -40.72 -10.26
C LYS A 783 30.79 -39.51 -11.04
N ALA A 784 30.22 -38.50 -10.38
CA ALA A 784 29.61 -37.33 -11.01
C ALA A 784 30.53 -36.11 -10.94
N LYS A 785 30.70 -35.42 -12.09
CA LYS A 785 31.48 -34.19 -12.24
C LYS A 785 30.99 -33.11 -11.27
N ALA A 786 31.93 -32.49 -10.54
CA ALA A 786 31.68 -31.31 -9.73
C ALA A 786 31.10 -30.17 -10.60
N PRO A 787 29.96 -29.57 -10.25
CA PRO A 787 29.49 -28.36 -10.91
C PRO A 787 30.44 -27.21 -10.59
N GLY A 788 30.76 -26.39 -11.60
CA GLY A 788 31.46 -25.13 -11.39
C GLY A 788 30.57 -24.18 -10.60
N ALA A 789 30.80 -24.06 -9.29
CA ALA A 789 30.05 -23.18 -8.42
C ALA A 789 30.45 -21.71 -8.68
N THR A 790 29.59 -20.96 -9.36
CA THR A 790 29.61 -19.50 -9.24
C THR A 790 29.29 -19.14 -7.79
N ALA A 791 30.15 -18.37 -7.12
CA ALA A 791 29.97 -18.02 -5.72
C ALA A 791 28.61 -17.34 -5.49
N ARG A 792 27.78 -17.93 -4.62
CA ARG A 792 26.47 -17.40 -4.24
C ARG A 792 26.64 -16.08 -3.46
N PRO A 793 25.82 -15.06 -3.70
CA PRO A 793 25.95 -13.78 -2.99
C PRO A 793 25.72 -13.95 -1.48
N LYS A 794 26.66 -13.49 -0.67
CA LYS A 794 26.59 -13.52 0.81
C LYS A 794 26.25 -12.13 1.35
N LYS A 795 25.24 -12.04 2.21
CA LYS A 795 24.83 -10.80 2.90
C LYS A 795 24.27 -11.15 4.27
N THR A 796 24.23 -10.17 5.17
CA THR A 796 23.48 -10.33 6.42
C THR A 796 21.99 -10.51 6.12
N ILE A 797 21.28 -11.20 7.02
CA ILE A 797 19.81 -11.34 6.95
C ILE A 797 19.13 -9.97 6.89
N GLY A 798 19.64 -9.00 7.66
CA GLY A 798 19.13 -7.63 7.64
C GLY A 798 19.21 -6.99 6.24
N SER A 799 20.35 -7.14 5.54
CA SER A 799 20.50 -6.63 4.17
C SER A 799 19.55 -7.30 3.17
N TRP A 800 19.24 -8.59 3.32
CA TRP A 800 18.24 -9.26 2.50
C TRP A 800 16.82 -8.74 2.77
N ILE A 801 16.47 -8.55 4.03
CA ILE A 801 15.19 -7.96 4.43
C ILE A 801 15.07 -6.52 3.91
N SER A 802 16.15 -5.73 3.91
CA SER A 802 16.17 -4.37 3.37
C SER A 802 15.79 -4.29 1.89
N ILE A 803 16.22 -5.26 1.07
CA ILE A 803 15.84 -5.32 -0.36
C ILE A 803 14.32 -5.50 -0.51
N ILE A 804 13.72 -6.38 0.29
CA ILE A 804 12.26 -6.59 0.30
C ILE A 804 11.55 -5.32 0.80
N TYR A 805 12.07 -4.69 1.87
CA TYR A 805 11.54 -3.45 2.42
C TYR A 805 11.50 -2.33 1.38
N GLU A 806 12.58 -2.13 0.62
CA GLU A 806 12.62 -1.14 -0.44
C GLU A 806 11.58 -1.41 -1.54
N ALA A 807 11.40 -2.68 -1.92
CA ALA A 807 10.38 -3.09 -2.91
C ALA A 807 8.94 -2.89 -2.41
N ILE A 808 8.69 -2.95 -1.10
CA ILE A 808 7.40 -2.57 -0.51
C ILE A 808 7.24 -1.05 -0.55
N ARG A 809 8.24 -0.30 -0.08
CA ARG A 809 8.19 1.16 0.09
C ARG A 809 8.12 1.93 -1.23
N ASN A 810 8.70 1.41 -2.29
CA ASN A 810 8.57 1.97 -3.64
C ASN A 810 7.32 1.46 -4.40
N GLY A 811 6.53 0.57 -3.78
CA GLY A 811 5.28 0.06 -4.32
C GLY A 811 5.41 -1.04 -5.38
N LYS A 812 6.62 -1.49 -5.72
CA LYS A 812 6.83 -2.53 -6.75
C LYS A 812 6.24 -3.87 -6.34
N LEU A 813 6.53 -4.35 -5.13
CA LEU A 813 6.06 -5.64 -4.64
C LEU A 813 4.53 -5.71 -4.50
N PRO A 814 3.86 -4.80 -3.76
CA PRO A 814 2.40 -4.83 -3.68
C PRO A 814 1.74 -4.59 -5.04
N GLY A 815 2.33 -3.76 -5.92
CA GLY A 815 1.82 -3.53 -7.26
C GLY A 815 1.88 -4.77 -8.15
N HIS A 816 2.99 -5.51 -8.12
CA HIS A 816 3.14 -6.77 -8.84
C HIS A 816 2.05 -7.78 -8.46
N LEU A 817 1.76 -7.91 -7.16
CA LEU A 817 0.72 -8.81 -6.67
C LEU A 817 -0.69 -8.34 -7.06
N LEU A 818 -0.99 -7.04 -6.93
CA LEU A 818 -2.29 -6.48 -7.35
C LEU A 818 -2.55 -6.68 -8.84
N ASP A 819 -1.54 -6.48 -9.70
CA ASP A 819 -1.65 -6.73 -11.14
C ASP A 819 -1.87 -8.22 -11.46
N THR A 820 -1.20 -9.11 -10.72
CA THR A 820 -1.32 -10.57 -10.90
C THR A 820 -2.75 -11.05 -10.63
N PHE A 821 -3.41 -10.50 -9.61
CA PHE A 821 -4.77 -10.90 -9.20
C PHE A 821 -5.89 -9.99 -9.72
N LYS A 822 -5.59 -9.11 -10.69
CA LYS A 822 -6.56 -8.09 -11.16
C LYS A 822 -7.90 -8.66 -11.59
N LEU A 823 -7.93 -9.84 -12.22
CA LEU A 823 -9.17 -10.47 -12.71
C LEU A 823 -10.02 -11.03 -11.57
N ASP A 824 -9.40 -11.59 -10.53
CA ASP A 824 -10.14 -12.04 -9.33
C ASP A 824 -10.64 -10.85 -8.49
N ILE A 825 -9.91 -9.73 -8.51
CA ILE A 825 -10.31 -8.48 -7.82
C ILE A 825 -11.45 -7.78 -8.58
N MET A 826 -11.32 -7.69 -9.91
CA MET A 826 -12.24 -7.02 -10.84
C MET A 826 -12.72 -7.98 -11.94
N PRO A 827 -13.70 -8.86 -11.66
CA PRO A 827 -14.27 -9.74 -12.68
C PRO A 827 -14.99 -8.93 -13.79
N ASP A 828 -14.96 -9.44 -15.02
CA ASP A 828 -15.33 -8.73 -16.26
C ASP A 828 -16.76 -8.14 -16.27
N ASP A 829 -17.68 -8.68 -15.47
CA ASP A 829 -19.04 -8.15 -15.27
C ASP A 829 -19.06 -6.70 -14.73
N PHE A 830 -17.92 -6.15 -14.32
CA PHE A 830 -17.75 -4.79 -13.82
C PHE A 830 -16.91 -3.87 -14.71
N GLN A 831 -16.35 -4.36 -15.83
CA GLN A 831 -15.63 -3.49 -16.79
C GLN A 831 -16.58 -2.70 -17.69
N HIS A 832 -17.83 -3.17 -17.82
CA HIS A 832 -18.90 -2.45 -18.47
C HIS A 832 -19.72 -1.70 -17.42
N GLY A 833 -19.48 -0.39 -17.28
CA GLY A 833 -20.35 0.48 -16.49
C GLY A 833 -21.80 0.44 -16.99
N PRO A 834 -22.74 1.06 -16.25
CA PRO A 834 -24.16 1.08 -16.62
C PRO A 834 -24.46 1.66 -18.02
N ASP A 835 -23.48 2.28 -18.68
CA ASP A 835 -23.59 2.79 -20.05
C ASP A 835 -23.62 1.71 -21.15
N ALA A 836 -23.28 0.45 -20.86
CA ALA A 836 -23.35 -0.64 -21.86
C ALA A 836 -24.77 -1.20 -22.06
N ALA A 837 -25.70 -0.94 -21.15
CA ALA A 837 -27.09 -1.38 -21.28
C ALA A 837 -27.93 -0.52 -22.26
N CYS A 838 -27.38 0.60 -22.76
CA CYS A 838 -28.08 1.48 -23.71
C CYS A 838 -27.77 1.21 -25.19
N LYS A 839 -27.01 0.16 -25.54
CA LYS A 839 -26.63 -0.10 -26.96
C LYS A 839 -27.23 -1.33 -27.62
N ASN A 840 -28.06 -2.10 -26.92
CA ASN A 840 -28.81 -3.21 -27.53
C ASN A 840 -30.32 -2.94 -27.48
N GLY A 841 -30.75 -1.90 -28.19
CA GLY A 841 -32.13 -1.79 -28.65
C GLY A 841 -32.22 -2.40 -30.05
N HIS A 842 -32.87 -3.56 -30.19
CA HIS A 842 -33.54 -4.16 -31.37
C HIS A 842 -33.73 -5.66 -31.03
N GLY A 843 -34.92 -6.27 -30.99
CA GLY A 843 -36.30 -5.90 -31.26
C GLY A 843 -37.25 -6.93 -30.60
N PRO A 844 -38.57 -6.84 -30.77
CA PRO A 844 -39.52 -7.70 -30.08
C PRO A 844 -39.55 -9.08 -30.73
N ALA A 845 -39.26 -10.13 -29.96
CA ALA A 845 -39.59 -11.49 -30.34
C ALA A 845 -40.90 -11.89 -29.64
N GLN A 846 -41.91 -12.13 -30.47
CA GLN A 846 -43.17 -12.78 -30.14
C GLN A 846 -42.91 -14.19 -29.60
N GLY A 847 -43.70 -14.62 -28.61
CA GLY A 847 -43.69 -15.97 -28.05
C GLY A 847 -44.24 -15.99 -26.63
#